data_AF-A0A182Y0A0-F1
#
_entry.id   AF-A0A182Y0A0-F1
#
_cell.length_a   1.000
_cell.length_b   1.000
_cell.length_c   1.000
_cell.angle_alpha   90.00
_cell.angle_beta   90.00
_cell.angle_gamma   90.00
#
_symmetry.space_group_name_H-M   'P 1'
#
loop_
_entity.id
_entity.type
_entity.pdbx_description
1 polymer ?
#
loop_
_entity_poly.entity_id
_entity_poly.type
_entity_poly.pdbx_seq_one_letter_code
_entity_poly.pdbx_strand_id
1 'polypeptide(L)'
;MKAFCFTLTILCAVQSILAYPRPDFAINGAVSGSGQVKTASLDLGTEVAKTGQRSVDLASGYTLLTTISANLEAIGDAIAAPGVDLATALNSLAGDMVGPVAIAFDGVIAKVDAFTAVLSGTFDGKLAAIETDTGVYIGKQFADAFRATGTTLNQLKTALTTLKSDVQAARTAAGSSSTVSSAIIRSKIPTRSVNNVLTQIRQLRATVPLITFVLATAIASIGLKFQTSGLNLTQQLQVLARSNGPSIADAFNPVYETIQTLHDLTINGLTAEMMSIGQLITASVTQKFNQVFGELRKSLNYLTATLQTLEADVQRARSVAGNAGTISDTIVRNNVPAKTQSDVAKALIGLRLQVDVVRYMTLKEQMTIIGTNIATVGLQLTSKLETLAPSKGDMPQVYSDVTNAIGTLRALLNTGLTAQTTVIEQLVGKYISDMLADASRQLVATLDRLAPQLALIQKGVNDAIVAYGSNVGLPDAYLRRYVSPKVVYELLRILQDLKSDLPLVTFIVELTLGHLSTADAFLLEFMDNVDGKVFETLMHYDTLKQEVLNGWMLQANAIVQPLQSSYRQQTTDIAFIKNDLQGMDTYDQFLKPVLDGYEELLGNANLLTLPGKVELIYADYLLAVVALDDYLDRFYDAKLCAPMRAILQVLIASGPWADYCFSKYSPRLLGLVAINSNRFLMCYQIEAARLSNLDALLDRLVVQIQFDIDDLAEHLVECFNRIEDGANCIASIGPYYSELVANLKLKVDDVLRLLTIQTKASANRAAACVAGGKCGFMASIETYIKDIQLCDEKGPKA
;
A
#
# COMPACT_ATOMS: atom_id res chain seq x y z
N MET A 1 37.74 2.34 24.09
CA MET A 1 38.28 1.23 23.27
C MET A 1 38.09 1.40 21.76
N LYS A 2 37.04 2.09 21.27
CA LYS A 2 36.82 2.34 19.83
C LYS A 2 37.85 3.29 19.16
N ALA A 3 38.56 4.13 19.93
CA ALA A 3 39.62 5.00 19.41
C ALA A 3 40.94 4.26 19.12
N PHE A 4 41.23 3.15 19.80
CA PHE A 4 42.47 2.38 19.60
C PHE A 4 42.39 1.49 18.35
N CYS A 5 41.19 1.03 17.98
CA CYS A 5 40.96 0.35 16.69
C CYS A 5 41.07 1.32 15.51
N PHE A 6 40.70 2.59 15.66
CA PHE A 6 40.79 3.60 14.59
C PHE A 6 42.25 3.98 14.28
N THR A 7 43.11 4.09 15.31
CA THR A 7 44.55 4.28 15.13
C THR A 7 45.26 3.03 14.61
N LEU A 8 44.83 1.82 14.98
CA LEU A 8 45.40 0.57 14.44
C LEU A 8 45.02 0.37 12.97
N THR A 9 43.83 0.82 12.53
CA THR A 9 43.41 0.74 11.11
C THR A 9 44.16 1.76 10.24
N ILE A 10 44.48 2.94 10.79
CA ILE A 10 45.33 3.95 10.12
C ILE A 10 46.80 3.52 10.14
N LEU A 11 47.29 2.88 11.21
CA LEU A 11 48.64 2.29 11.23
C LEU A 11 48.72 1.10 10.26
N CYS A 12 47.67 0.29 10.10
CA CYS A 12 47.59 -0.76 9.07
C CYS A 12 47.52 -0.16 7.66
N ALA A 13 46.81 0.95 7.43
CA ALA A 13 46.76 1.62 6.13
C ALA A 13 48.07 2.33 5.75
N VAL A 14 48.82 2.84 6.74
CA VAL A 14 50.14 3.47 6.53
C VAL A 14 51.28 2.44 6.49
N GLN A 15 51.17 1.32 7.22
CA GLN A 15 52.08 0.17 7.06
C GLN A 15 51.82 -0.62 5.77
N SER A 16 50.65 -0.46 5.13
CA SER A 16 50.39 -1.02 3.80
C SER A 16 51.24 -0.40 2.68
N ILE A 17 51.98 0.68 2.97
CA ILE A 17 52.90 1.33 2.02
C ILE A 17 54.35 0.81 2.18
N LEU A 18 54.63 0.00 3.21
CA LEU A 18 55.95 -0.59 3.45
C LEU A 18 55.82 -2.08 3.80
N ALA A 19 55.92 -2.90 2.75
CA ALA A 19 55.94 -4.38 2.71
C ALA A 19 54.60 -5.11 2.57
N TYR A 20 54.15 -5.29 1.32
CA TYR A 20 53.48 -6.51 0.87
C TYR A 20 54.02 -6.92 -0.51
N PRO A 21 54.97 -7.87 -0.61
CA PRO A 21 55.02 -8.73 -1.76
C PRO A 21 54.06 -9.91 -1.58
N ARG A 22 53.48 -10.32 -2.72
CA ARG A 22 52.81 -11.60 -3.02
C ARG A 22 51.29 -11.59 -2.89
N PRO A 23 50.61 -11.49 -4.03
CA PRO A 23 50.45 -12.70 -4.82
C PRO A 23 50.77 -12.54 -6.33
N ASP A 24 51.11 -13.62 -7.03
CA ASP A 24 52.11 -13.50 -8.11
C ASP A 24 51.68 -14.15 -9.43
N PHE A 25 50.40 -14.03 -9.84
CA PHE A 25 49.93 -14.40 -11.18
C PHE A 25 50.44 -15.78 -11.67
N ALA A 26 50.44 -16.77 -10.77
CA ALA A 26 50.93 -18.13 -11.02
C ALA A 26 52.45 -18.26 -11.27
N ILE A 27 53.26 -17.33 -10.75
CA ILE A 27 54.70 -17.47 -10.58
C ILE A 27 55.08 -17.25 -9.12
N ASN A 28 56.22 -17.78 -8.69
CA ASN A 28 56.71 -17.56 -7.32
C ASN A 28 57.68 -16.37 -7.29
N GLY A 29 57.16 -15.15 -7.32
CA GLY A 29 57.96 -13.92 -7.30
C GLY A 29 57.15 -12.63 -7.40
N ALA A 30 57.48 -11.64 -6.57
CA ALA A 30 56.67 -10.45 -6.29
C ALA A 30 56.34 -9.58 -7.52
N VAL A 31 55.12 -9.68 -8.06
CA VAL A 31 54.63 -8.83 -9.14
C VAL A 31 53.99 -7.55 -8.57
N SER A 32 54.54 -6.39 -8.91
CA SER A 32 53.97 -5.11 -8.49
C SER A 32 52.59 -4.88 -9.10
N GLY A 33 51.58 -4.57 -8.29
CA GLY A 33 50.20 -4.28 -8.74
C GLY A 33 49.18 -5.39 -8.47
N SER A 34 49.61 -6.59 -8.08
CA SER A 34 48.73 -7.74 -7.89
C SER A 34 47.76 -7.60 -6.72
N GLY A 35 48.17 -6.95 -5.62
CA GLY A 35 47.28 -6.63 -4.50
C GLY A 35 46.16 -5.66 -4.88
N GLN A 36 46.43 -4.71 -5.79
CA GLN A 36 45.41 -3.82 -6.33
C GLN A 36 44.43 -4.56 -7.25
N VAL A 37 44.92 -5.49 -8.08
CA VAL A 37 44.07 -6.36 -8.91
C VAL A 37 43.17 -7.21 -8.03
N LYS A 38 43.69 -7.76 -6.92
CA LYS A 38 42.92 -8.51 -5.93
C LYS A 38 41.76 -7.68 -5.36
N THR A 39 42.07 -6.46 -4.91
CA THR A 39 41.07 -5.53 -4.33
C THR A 39 40.01 -5.13 -5.35
N ALA A 40 40.43 -4.72 -6.55
CA ALA A 40 39.51 -4.36 -7.63
C ALA A 40 38.61 -5.52 -8.06
N SER A 41 39.10 -6.77 -7.96
CA SER A 41 38.31 -7.96 -8.27
C SER A 41 37.22 -8.22 -7.23
N LEU A 42 37.51 -8.02 -5.94
CA LEU A 42 36.51 -8.13 -4.87
C LEU A 42 35.42 -7.05 -5.01
N ASP A 43 35.82 -5.83 -5.34
CA ASP A 43 34.92 -4.71 -5.59
C ASP A 43 34.03 -4.96 -6.82
N LEU A 44 34.60 -5.50 -7.90
CA LEU A 44 33.83 -5.94 -9.08
C LEU A 44 32.80 -7.01 -8.69
N GLY A 45 33.20 -8.03 -7.92
CA GLY A 45 32.30 -9.09 -7.46
C GLY A 45 31.13 -8.54 -6.64
N THR A 46 31.41 -7.57 -5.78
CA THR A 46 30.36 -6.89 -4.98
C THR A 46 29.38 -6.11 -5.86
N GLU A 47 29.85 -5.39 -6.88
CA GLU A 47 28.96 -4.63 -7.76
C GLU A 47 28.16 -5.50 -8.73
N VAL A 48 28.77 -6.55 -9.28
CA VAL A 48 28.04 -7.48 -10.18
C VAL A 48 27.01 -8.30 -9.40
N ALA A 49 27.26 -8.64 -8.13
CA ALA A 49 26.26 -9.30 -7.30
C ALA A 49 24.96 -8.48 -7.15
N LYS A 50 25.02 -7.14 -7.23
CA LYS A 50 23.83 -6.28 -7.14
C LYS A 50 22.86 -6.45 -8.30
N THR A 51 23.29 -7.00 -9.45
CA THR A 51 22.37 -7.26 -10.57
C THR A 51 21.38 -8.37 -10.25
N GLY A 52 21.76 -9.34 -9.39
CA GLY A 52 20.90 -10.45 -8.94
C GLY A 52 20.24 -10.22 -7.58
N GLN A 53 20.69 -9.25 -6.80
CA GLN A 53 20.09 -8.92 -5.48
C GLN A 53 18.83 -8.07 -5.56
N ARG A 54 18.28 -7.87 -6.75
CA ARG A 54 17.06 -7.09 -6.94
C ARG A 54 15.88 -8.04 -6.94
N SER A 55 15.07 -7.93 -5.91
CA SER A 55 13.76 -8.56 -5.85
C SER A 55 12.73 -7.45 -5.69
N VAL A 56 11.67 -7.52 -6.50
CA VAL A 56 10.47 -6.72 -6.27
C VAL A 56 9.39 -7.67 -5.78
N ASP A 57 9.13 -7.64 -4.47
CA ASP A 57 7.98 -8.33 -3.89
C ASP A 57 6.69 -7.63 -4.34
N LEU A 58 6.10 -8.16 -5.41
CA LEU A 58 4.84 -7.69 -5.96
C LEU A 58 3.68 -8.35 -5.19
N ALA A 59 3.25 -7.70 -4.10
CA ALA A 59 2.13 -8.14 -3.27
C ALA A 59 0.75 -8.15 -4.01
N SER A 60 0.70 -7.67 -5.26
CA SER A 60 -0.51 -7.58 -6.06
C SER A 60 -0.96 -8.91 -6.69
N GLY A 61 -0.13 -9.96 -6.66
CA GLY A 61 -0.43 -11.26 -7.27
C GLY A 61 -0.54 -11.24 -8.81
N TYR A 62 -0.06 -10.18 -9.47
CA TYR A 62 -0.19 -9.97 -10.92
C TYR A 62 0.87 -10.74 -11.72
N THR A 63 0.46 -11.82 -12.38
CA THR A 63 1.38 -12.77 -13.03
C THR A 63 2.26 -12.20 -14.14
N LEU A 64 1.86 -11.16 -14.88
CA LEU A 64 2.73 -10.61 -15.93
C LEU A 64 3.84 -9.71 -15.34
N LEU A 65 3.57 -8.79 -14.41
CA LEU A 65 4.68 -8.10 -13.73
C LEU A 65 5.47 -9.09 -12.87
N THR A 66 4.85 -10.14 -12.33
CA THR A 66 5.59 -11.21 -11.66
C THR A 66 6.46 -11.99 -12.66
N THR A 67 6.03 -12.19 -13.90
CA THR A 67 6.80 -12.90 -14.96
C THR A 67 7.87 -11.99 -15.56
N ILE A 68 7.58 -10.71 -15.77
CA ILE A 68 8.54 -9.70 -16.23
C ILE A 68 9.56 -9.43 -15.12
N SER A 69 9.13 -9.26 -13.86
CA SER A 69 10.01 -9.19 -12.69
C SER A 69 10.83 -10.46 -12.58
N ALA A 70 10.24 -11.65 -12.58
CA ALA A 70 10.98 -12.91 -12.53
C ALA A 70 11.92 -13.12 -13.73
N ASN A 71 11.60 -12.60 -14.92
CA ASN A 71 12.49 -12.67 -16.08
C ASN A 71 13.62 -11.64 -15.99
N LEU A 72 13.36 -10.43 -15.51
CA LEU A 72 14.37 -9.40 -15.26
C LEU A 72 15.28 -9.79 -14.09
N GLU A 73 14.73 -10.40 -13.03
CA GLU A 73 15.43 -11.02 -11.90
C GLU A 73 16.28 -12.19 -12.38
N ALA A 74 15.72 -13.11 -13.17
CA ALA A 74 16.48 -14.21 -13.75
C ALA A 74 17.58 -13.75 -14.71
N ILE A 75 17.39 -12.64 -15.45
CA ILE A 75 18.46 -12.01 -16.25
C ILE A 75 19.51 -11.40 -15.31
N GLY A 76 19.09 -10.70 -14.26
CA GLY A 76 19.95 -10.15 -13.23
C GLY A 76 20.83 -11.21 -12.55
N ASP A 77 20.25 -12.36 -12.22
CA ASP A 77 20.90 -13.55 -11.65
C ASP A 77 21.84 -14.22 -12.65
N ALA A 78 21.38 -14.40 -13.89
CA ALA A 78 22.19 -14.96 -14.97
C ALA A 78 23.41 -14.10 -15.29
N ILE A 79 23.36 -12.78 -15.04
CA ILE A 79 24.49 -11.85 -15.16
C ILE A 79 25.36 -11.86 -13.89
N ALA A 80 24.73 -11.92 -12.71
CA ALA A 80 25.42 -11.89 -11.43
C ALA A 80 26.37 -13.09 -11.28
N ALA A 81 25.89 -14.30 -11.58
CA ALA A 81 26.65 -15.54 -11.43
C ALA A 81 28.00 -15.55 -12.20
N PRO A 82 28.04 -15.38 -13.54
CA PRO A 82 29.29 -15.38 -14.30
C PRO A 82 30.19 -14.20 -13.96
N GLY A 83 29.64 -13.05 -13.58
CA GLY A 83 30.43 -11.88 -13.16
C GLY A 83 31.08 -12.05 -11.78
N VAL A 84 30.40 -12.67 -10.82
CA VAL A 84 30.97 -13.06 -9.52
C VAL A 84 32.02 -14.16 -9.69
N ASP A 85 31.79 -15.12 -10.58
CA ASP A 85 32.75 -16.14 -10.95
C ASP A 85 34.03 -15.54 -11.56
N LEU A 86 33.88 -14.59 -12.48
CA LEU A 86 35.01 -13.86 -13.06
C LEU A 86 35.78 -13.07 -11.99
N ALA A 87 35.08 -12.33 -11.14
CA ALA A 87 35.67 -11.59 -10.03
C ALA A 87 36.46 -12.52 -9.07
N THR A 88 35.90 -13.68 -8.76
CA THR A 88 36.54 -14.70 -7.93
C THR A 88 37.78 -15.30 -8.60
N ALA A 89 37.70 -15.57 -9.90
CA ALA A 89 38.81 -16.11 -10.68
C ALA A 89 39.95 -15.08 -10.81
N LEU A 90 39.64 -13.80 -11.01
CA LEU A 90 40.63 -12.71 -11.02
C LEU A 90 41.30 -12.52 -9.66
N ASN A 91 40.53 -12.59 -8.57
CA ASN A 91 41.05 -12.55 -7.20
C ASN A 91 41.99 -13.74 -6.91
N SER A 92 41.61 -14.94 -7.35
CA SER A 92 42.43 -16.16 -7.21
C SER A 92 43.68 -16.13 -8.09
N LEU A 93 43.58 -15.67 -9.34
CA LEU A 93 44.73 -15.51 -10.24
C LEU A 93 45.72 -14.49 -9.70
N ALA A 94 45.23 -13.35 -9.23
CA ALA A 94 46.07 -12.38 -8.54
C ALA A 94 46.79 -13.08 -7.38
N GLY A 95 46.06 -13.94 -6.65
CA GLY A 95 46.44 -14.82 -5.53
C GLY A 95 47.46 -15.94 -5.78
N ASP A 96 47.62 -16.42 -7.02
CA ASP A 96 48.28 -17.71 -7.31
C ASP A 96 49.82 -17.58 -7.34
N MET A 97 50.51 -18.57 -6.77
CA MET A 97 51.96 -18.64 -6.64
C MET A 97 52.56 -19.98 -7.13
N VAL A 98 51.72 -20.93 -7.54
CA VAL A 98 52.08 -22.35 -7.69
C VAL A 98 51.73 -22.89 -9.08
N GLY A 99 50.65 -22.39 -9.70
CA GLY A 99 50.10 -22.96 -10.93
C GLY A 99 51.00 -22.79 -12.17
N PRO A 100 50.90 -23.68 -13.17
CA PRO A 100 51.41 -23.38 -14.50
C PRO A 100 50.73 -22.10 -15.03
N VAL A 101 51.53 -21.08 -15.39
CA VAL A 101 51.07 -19.77 -15.89
C VAL A 101 49.96 -19.91 -16.94
N ALA A 102 50.11 -20.86 -17.86
CA ALA A 102 49.10 -21.13 -18.87
C ALA A 102 47.74 -21.49 -18.27
N ILE A 103 47.70 -22.47 -17.35
CA ILE A 103 46.47 -22.97 -16.73
C ILE A 103 45.76 -21.87 -15.93
N ALA A 104 46.49 -21.10 -15.14
CA ALA A 104 45.91 -20.07 -14.29
C ALA A 104 45.26 -18.93 -15.10
N PHE A 105 45.95 -18.42 -16.13
CA PHE A 105 45.41 -17.37 -16.99
C PHE A 105 44.31 -17.89 -17.90
N ASP A 106 44.44 -19.12 -18.45
CA ASP A 106 43.41 -19.72 -19.30
C ASP A 106 42.12 -19.98 -18.52
N GLY A 107 42.23 -20.30 -17.22
CA GLY A 107 41.07 -20.39 -16.33
C GLY A 107 40.30 -19.06 -16.19
N VAL A 108 41.00 -17.93 -16.03
CA VAL A 108 40.34 -16.61 -15.97
C VAL A 108 39.81 -16.18 -17.34
N ILE A 109 40.56 -16.40 -18.41
CA ILE A 109 40.11 -16.09 -19.78
C ILE A 109 38.84 -16.88 -20.12
N ALA A 110 38.74 -18.13 -19.70
CA ALA A 110 37.53 -18.94 -19.83
C ALA A 110 36.33 -18.34 -19.07
N LYS A 111 36.54 -17.70 -17.91
CA LYS A 111 35.48 -16.98 -17.19
C LYS A 111 35.08 -15.67 -17.87
N VAL A 112 36.03 -14.95 -18.47
CA VAL A 112 35.72 -13.79 -19.32
C VAL A 112 34.88 -14.21 -20.52
N ASP A 113 35.23 -15.34 -21.15
CA ASP A 113 34.49 -15.90 -22.28
C ASP A 113 33.10 -16.38 -21.88
N ALA A 114 32.96 -17.01 -20.70
CA ALA A 114 31.67 -17.39 -20.15
C ALA A 114 30.77 -16.18 -19.88
N PHE A 115 31.31 -15.11 -19.29
CA PHE A 115 30.54 -13.89 -19.05
C PHE A 115 30.17 -13.18 -20.37
N THR A 116 31.10 -13.14 -21.33
CA THR A 116 30.83 -12.60 -22.67
C THR A 116 29.74 -13.40 -23.38
N ALA A 117 29.77 -14.73 -23.28
CA ALA A 117 28.78 -15.62 -23.86
C ALA A 117 27.37 -15.35 -23.31
N VAL A 118 27.25 -15.16 -21.98
CA VAL A 118 25.98 -14.82 -21.34
C VAL A 118 25.42 -13.49 -21.86
N LEU A 119 26.25 -12.44 -21.94
CA LEU A 119 25.81 -11.12 -22.44
C LEU A 119 25.47 -11.12 -23.95
N SER A 120 26.01 -12.06 -24.71
CA SER A 120 25.67 -12.28 -26.13
C SER A 120 24.54 -13.29 -26.35
N GLY A 121 24.05 -13.92 -25.28
CA GLY A 121 23.02 -14.95 -25.33
C GLY A 121 21.59 -14.37 -25.28
N THR A 122 20.60 -15.26 -25.34
CA THR A 122 19.17 -14.90 -25.31
C THR A 122 18.54 -14.99 -23.91
N PHE A 123 19.34 -15.33 -22.90
CA PHE A 123 18.89 -15.62 -21.53
C PHE A 123 17.76 -16.66 -21.50
N ASP A 124 17.94 -17.80 -22.18
CA ASP A 124 16.93 -18.86 -22.34
C ASP A 124 15.62 -18.36 -22.97
N GLY A 125 15.71 -17.40 -23.87
CA GLY A 125 14.56 -16.76 -24.49
C GLY A 125 13.85 -15.76 -23.58
N LYS A 126 14.36 -15.46 -22.37
CA LYS A 126 13.77 -14.46 -21.47
C LYS A 126 13.89 -13.04 -22.01
N LEU A 127 14.97 -12.72 -22.71
CA LEU A 127 15.09 -11.42 -23.40
C LEU A 127 14.05 -11.31 -24.52
N ALA A 128 13.86 -12.39 -25.28
CA ALA A 128 12.82 -12.49 -26.31
C ALA A 128 11.40 -12.51 -25.73
N ALA A 129 11.19 -13.11 -24.55
CA ALA A 129 9.92 -13.11 -23.83
C ALA A 129 9.61 -11.69 -23.30
N ILE A 130 10.61 -10.99 -22.75
CA ILE A 130 10.48 -9.57 -22.40
C ILE A 130 10.20 -8.73 -23.65
N GLU A 131 10.89 -8.96 -24.77
CA GLU A 131 10.59 -8.27 -26.04
C GLU A 131 9.20 -8.61 -26.58
N THR A 132 8.70 -9.83 -26.34
CA THR A 132 7.35 -10.30 -26.69
C THR A 132 6.29 -9.63 -25.81
N ASP A 133 6.57 -9.46 -24.51
CA ASP A 133 5.62 -8.96 -23.51
C ASP A 133 5.67 -7.42 -23.34
N THR A 134 6.76 -6.76 -23.74
CA THR A 134 7.03 -5.32 -23.48
C THR A 134 7.53 -4.53 -24.70
N GLY A 135 7.82 -5.20 -25.83
CA GLY A 135 8.37 -4.60 -27.04
C GLY A 135 9.89 -4.47 -27.07
N VAL A 136 10.43 -4.06 -28.23
CA VAL A 136 11.87 -4.14 -28.53
C VAL A 136 12.76 -3.14 -27.78
N TYR A 137 12.20 -2.14 -27.09
CA TYR A 137 12.99 -1.04 -26.52
C TYR A 137 13.77 -1.45 -25.28
N ILE A 138 13.18 -2.27 -24.41
CA ILE A 138 13.88 -2.84 -23.25
C ILE A 138 15.00 -3.77 -23.73
N GLY A 139 14.71 -4.61 -24.73
CA GLY A 139 15.71 -5.42 -25.42
C GLY A 139 16.84 -4.60 -26.05
N LYS A 140 16.53 -3.45 -26.68
CA LYS A 140 17.54 -2.51 -27.23
C LYS A 140 18.39 -1.83 -26.16
N GLN A 141 17.80 -1.45 -25.03
CA GLN A 141 18.54 -0.88 -23.90
C GLN A 141 19.45 -1.91 -23.25
N PHE A 142 18.99 -3.15 -23.11
CA PHE A 142 19.84 -4.28 -22.73
C PHE A 142 20.94 -4.53 -23.75
N ALA A 143 20.63 -4.54 -25.04
CA ALA A 143 21.62 -4.71 -26.10
C ALA A 143 22.70 -3.64 -26.05
N ASP A 144 22.35 -2.39 -25.74
CA ASP A 144 23.33 -1.31 -25.58
C ASP A 144 24.19 -1.48 -24.32
N ALA A 145 23.57 -1.79 -23.18
CA ALA A 145 24.27 -2.05 -21.92
C ALA A 145 25.18 -3.30 -21.98
N PHE A 146 24.73 -4.34 -22.67
CA PHE A 146 25.50 -5.57 -22.94
C PHE A 146 26.63 -5.32 -23.92
N ARG A 147 26.42 -4.48 -24.93
CA ARG A 147 27.48 -4.08 -25.87
C ARG A 147 28.59 -3.30 -25.17
N ALA A 148 28.25 -2.37 -24.29
CA ALA A 148 29.24 -1.61 -23.50
C ALA A 148 30.05 -2.53 -22.55
N THR A 149 29.35 -3.43 -21.86
CA THR A 149 29.97 -4.40 -20.94
C THR A 149 30.82 -5.43 -21.69
N GLY A 150 30.32 -5.97 -22.80
CA GLY A 150 31.03 -6.91 -23.68
C GLY A 150 32.27 -6.30 -24.33
N THR A 151 32.22 -5.02 -24.69
CA THR A 151 33.42 -4.28 -25.16
C THR A 151 34.50 -4.25 -24.08
N THR A 152 34.11 -3.98 -22.83
CA THR A 152 35.03 -3.94 -21.69
C THR A 152 35.58 -5.33 -21.36
N LEU A 153 34.77 -6.39 -21.45
CA LEU A 153 35.21 -7.78 -21.28
C LEU A 153 36.24 -8.19 -22.34
N ASN A 154 36.05 -7.79 -23.59
CA ASN A 154 37.02 -8.04 -24.66
C ASN A 154 38.35 -7.31 -24.39
N GLN A 155 38.30 -6.06 -23.94
CA GLN A 155 39.49 -5.31 -23.55
C GLN A 155 40.21 -5.95 -22.35
N LEU A 156 39.45 -6.45 -21.36
CA LEU A 156 40.00 -7.23 -20.23
C LEU A 156 40.67 -8.52 -20.71
N LYS A 157 40.05 -9.27 -21.64
CA LYS A 157 40.63 -10.48 -22.24
C LYS A 157 41.96 -10.18 -22.95
N THR A 158 42.03 -9.11 -23.73
CA THR A 158 43.27 -8.68 -24.38
C THR A 158 44.33 -8.35 -23.34
N ALA A 159 43.99 -7.57 -22.31
CA ALA A 159 44.94 -7.20 -21.25
C ALA A 159 45.46 -8.43 -20.48
N LEU A 160 44.59 -9.40 -20.17
CA LEU A 160 44.96 -10.66 -19.53
C LEU A 160 45.87 -11.52 -20.42
N THR A 161 45.62 -11.56 -21.73
CA THR A 161 46.45 -12.29 -22.70
C THR A 161 47.86 -11.70 -22.81
N THR A 162 47.97 -10.37 -22.83
CA THR A 162 49.26 -9.68 -22.78
C THR A 162 49.99 -9.98 -21.48
N LEU A 163 49.31 -9.86 -20.34
CA LEU A 163 49.90 -10.16 -19.04
C LEU A 163 50.35 -11.63 -18.93
N LYS A 164 49.56 -12.57 -19.46
CA LYS A 164 49.93 -14.00 -19.57
C LYS A 164 51.26 -14.18 -20.30
N SER A 165 51.42 -13.55 -21.46
CA SER A 165 52.64 -13.61 -22.27
C SER A 165 53.86 -13.09 -21.49
N ASP A 166 53.71 -11.95 -20.82
CA ASP A 166 54.77 -11.31 -20.03
C ASP A 166 55.18 -12.18 -18.83
N VAL A 167 54.21 -12.73 -18.10
CA VAL A 167 54.45 -13.63 -16.96
C VAL A 167 55.09 -14.94 -17.43
N GLN A 168 54.69 -15.47 -18.59
CA GLN A 168 55.27 -16.69 -19.16
C GLN A 168 56.71 -16.46 -19.65
N ALA A 169 57.00 -15.30 -20.23
CA ALA A 169 58.37 -14.90 -20.56
C ALA A 169 59.25 -14.76 -19.31
N ALA A 170 58.70 -14.23 -18.21
CA ALA A 170 59.39 -14.17 -16.92
C ALA A 170 59.66 -15.57 -16.35
N ARG A 171 58.69 -16.49 -16.46
CA ARG A 171 58.86 -17.89 -16.02
C ARG A 171 59.93 -18.61 -16.84
N THR A 172 59.91 -18.48 -18.16
CA THR A 172 60.92 -19.07 -19.05
C THR A 172 62.32 -18.51 -18.77
N ALA A 173 62.44 -17.20 -18.53
CA ALA A 173 63.70 -16.56 -18.18
C ALA A 173 64.26 -17.01 -16.81
N ALA A 174 63.41 -17.50 -15.91
CA ALA A 174 63.82 -18.07 -14.62
C ALA A 174 64.28 -19.54 -14.71
N GLY A 175 64.07 -20.21 -15.86
CA GLY A 175 64.48 -21.60 -16.08
C GLY A 175 63.90 -22.58 -15.05
N SER A 176 64.75 -23.47 -14.52
CA SER A 176 64.37 -24.47 -13.52
C SER A 176 64.22 -23.91 -12.10
N SER A 177 64.44 -22.61 -11.87
CA SER A 177 64.33 -22.02 -10.54
C SER A 177 62.89 -22.10 -10.03
N SER A 178 62.72 -22.44 -8.76
CA SER A 178 61.41 -22.44 -8.10
C SER A 178 60.88 -21.03 -7.81
N THR A 179 61.71 -19.99 -7.96
CA THR A 179 61.35 -18.58 -7.75
C THR A 179 61.75 -17.71 -8.94
N VAL A 180 60.94 -16.69 -9.28
CA VAL A 180 61.28 -15.68 -10.28
C VAL A 180 61.86 -14.47 -9.57
N SER A 181 63.09 -14.08 -9.92
CA SER A 181 63.78 -12.98 -9.24
C SER A 181 63.16 -11.61 -9.58
N SER A 182 63.32 -10.63 -8.67
CA SER A 182 62.80 -9.27 -8.87
C SER A 182 63.44 -8.55 -10.08
N ALA A 183 64.61 -8.98 -10.52
CA ALA A 183 65.27 -8.46 -11.73
C ALA A 183 64.59 -8.98 -13.00
N ILE A 184 64.25 -10.28 -13.04
CA ILE A 184 63.52 -10.89 -14.15
C ILE A 184 62.11 -10.32 -14.24
N ILE A 185 61.42 -10.16 -13.11
CA ILE A 185 60.07 -9.55 -13.06
C ILE A 185 60.09 -8.12 -13.60
N ARG A 186 61.03 -7.28 -13.13
CA ARG A 186 61.16 -5.89 -13.62
C ARG A 186 61.48 -5.79 -15.11
N SER A 187 62.23 -6.76 -15.65
CA SER A 187 62.60 -6.78 -17.07
C SER A 187 61.51 -7.35 -17.97
N LYS A 188 60.71 -8.31 -17.48
CA LYS A 188 59.80 -9.11 -18.31
C LYS A 188 58.32 -8.86 -18.08
N ILE A 189 57.93 -8.25 -16.95
CA ILE A 189 56.55 -7.88 -16.63
C ILE A 189 56.48 -6.36 -16.49
N PRO A 190 56.16 -5.63 -17.57
CA PRO A 190 55.96 -4.20 -17.51
C PRO A 190 54.83 -3.85 -16.55
N THR A 191 55.02 -2.81 -15.71
CA THR A 191 53.95 -2.31 -14.82
C THR A 191 52.69 -1.90 -15.60
N ARG A 192 52.86 -1.49 -16.86
CA ARG A 192 51.75 -1.18 -17.78
C ARG A 192 50.83 -2.37 -18.01
N SER A 193 51.36 -3.59 -18.13
CA SER A 193 50.55 -4.79 -18.39
C SER A 193 49.62 -5.12 -17.21
N VAL A 194 50.12 -5.00 -15.97
CA VAL A 194 49.31 -5.19 -14.75
C VAL A 194 48.28 -4.05 -14.59
N ASN A 195 48.69 -2.80 -14.85
CA ASN A 195 47.80 -1.65 -14.77
C ASN A 195 46.68 -1.69 -15.83
N ASN A 196 46.94 -2.23 -17.02
CA ASN A 196 45.91 -2.42 -18.04
C ASN A 196 44.84 -3.40 -17.55
N VAL A 197 45.22 -4.53 -16.95
CA VAL A 197 44.26 -5.49 -16.34
C VAL A 197 43.45 -4.80 -15.24
N LEU A 198 44.12 -4.11 -14.31
CA LEU A 198 43.46 -3.37 -13.23
C LEU A 198 42.45 -2.33 -13.75
N THR A 199 42.82 -1.60 -14.79
CA THR A 199 41.97 -0.58 -15.42
C THR A 199 40.71 -1.21 -16.00
N GLN A 200 40.83 -2.35 -16.68
CA GLN A 200 39.70 -3.04 -17.31
C GLN A 200 38.75 -3.66 -16.27
N ILE A 201 39.26 -4.21 -15.16
CA ILE A 201 38.44 -4.69 -14.04
C ILE A 201 37.59 -3.54 -13.45
N ARG A 202 38.22 -2.37 -13.27
CA ARG A 202 37.55 -1.17 -12.76
C ARG A 202 36.57 -0.55 -13.75
N GLN A 203 36.84 -0.62 -15.04
CA GLN A 203 35.90 -0.20 -16.09
C GLN A 203 34.70 -1.14 -16.16
N LEU A 204 34.93 -2.45 -16.01
CA LEU A 204 33.86 -3.44 -15.97
C LEU A 204 32.92 -3.20 -14.78
N ARG A 205 33.48 -2.90 -13.61
CA ARG A 205 32.73 -2.47 -12.43
C ARG A 205 31.88 -1.22 -12.70
N ALA A 206 32.35 -0.31 -13.55
CA ALA A 206 31.67 0.94 -13.87
C ALA A 206 30.58 0.83 -14.95
N THR A 207 30.56 -0.24 -15.75
CA THR A 207 29.52 -0.48 -16.78
C THR A 207 28.34 -1.31 -16.26
N VAL A 208 28.56 -2.13 -15.24
CA VAL A 208 27.53 -2.97 -14.59
C VAL A 208 26.31 -2.20 -14.05
N PRO A 209 26.46 -0.98 -13.50
CA PRO A 209 25.30 -0.22 -13.04
C PRO A 209 24.37 0.27 -14.17
N LEU A 210 24.84 0.32 -15.42
CA LEU A 210 23.97 0.64 -16.57
C LEU A 210 22.97 -0.49 -16.86
N ILE A 211 23.41 -1.75 -16.77
CA ILE A 211 22.53 -2.93 -16.86
C ILE A 211 21.50 -2.89 -15.71
N THR A 212 21.98 -2.51 -14.53
CA THR A 212 21.18 -2.30 -13.32
C THR A 212 20.15 -1.19 -13.52
N PHE A 213 20.48 -0.09 -14.20
CA PHE A 213 19.56 1.00 -14.50
C PHE A 213 18.45 0.61 -15.49
N VAL A 214 18.81 -0.10 -16.58
CA VAL A 214 17.84 -0.56 -17.59
C VAL A 214 16.79 -1.50 -16.98
N LEU A 215 17.20 -2.37 -16.06
CA LEU A 215 16.32 -3.24 -15.26
C LEU A 215 15.27 -2.44 -14.46
N ALA A 216 15.62 -1.24 -13.97
CA ALA A 216 14.77 -0.40 -13.12
C ALA A 216 13.83 0.51 -13.94
N THR A 217 14.33 1.16 -14.99
CA THR A 217 13.57 2.13 -15.79
C THR A 217 12.45 1.52 -16.64
N ALA A 218 12.56 0.26 -17.01
CA ALA A 218 11.53 -0.49 -17.74
C ALA A 218 10.17 -0.53 -16.99
N ILE A 219 10.22 -0.57 -15.66
CA ILE A 219 9.06 -0.67 -14.77
C ILE A 219 8.41 0.71 -14.57
N ALA A 220 9.20 1.80 -14.60
CA ALA A 220 8.76 3.17 -14.35
C ALA A 220 7.90 3.80 -15.48
N SER A 221 8.14 3.44 -16.74
CA SER A 221 7.43 4.02 -17.91
C SER A 221 5.93 3.69 -17.90
N ILE A 222 5.55 2.52 -17.38
CA ILE A 222 4.17 2.04 -17.33
C ILE A 222 3.39 2.76 -16.22
N GLY A 223 3.97 2.91 -15.02
CA GLY A 223 3.34 3.60 -13.89
C GLY A 223 2.98 5.07 -14.18
N LEU A 224 3.83 5.77 -14.93
CA LEU A 224 3.65 7.20 -15.24
C LEU A 224 2.45 7.48 -16.18
N LYS A 225 2.21 6.62 -17.18
CA LYS A 225 1.07 6.77 -18.11
C LYS A 225 -0.27 6.55 -17.40
N PHE A 226 -0.34 5.54 -16.52
CA PHE A 226 -1.53 5.27 -15.71
C PHE A 226 -1.80 6.40 -14.71
N GLN A 227 -0.76 6.94 -14.08
CA GLN A 227 -0.87 8.09 -13.18
C GLN A 227 -1.39 9.34 -13.89
N THR A 228 -0.84 9.68 -15.05
CA THR A 228 -1.23 10.88 -15.81
C THR A 228 -2.69 10.82 -16.23
N SER A 229 -3.14 9.67 -16.74
CA SER A 229 -4.54 9.48 -17.14
C SER A 229 -5.51 9.41 -15.94
N GLY A 230 -5.10 8.83 -14.82
CA GLY A 230 -5.86 8.86 -13.57
C GLY A 230 -6.02 10.28 -12.98
N LEU A 231 -4.98 11.12 -13.12
CA LEU A 231 -5.00 12.51 -12.68
C LEU A 231 -5.93 13.37 -13.55
N ASN A 232 -5.89 13.19 -14.88
CA ASN A 232 -6.80 13.84 -15.81
C ASN A 232 -8.26 13.47 -15.54
N LEU A 233 -8.56 12.19 -15.30
CA LEU A 233 -9.90 11.76 -14.90
C LEU A 233 -10.35 12.42 -13.60
N THR A 234 -9.48 12.48 -12.59
CA THR A 234 -9.77 13.14 -11.31
C THR A 234 -10.09 14.63 -11.49
N GLN A 235 -9.35 15.33 -12.34
CA GLN A 235 -9.60 16.74 -12.66
C GLN A 235 -10.95 16.93 -13.35
N GLN A 236 -11.29 16.10 -14.34
CA GLN A 236 -12.58 16.21 -15.03
C GLN A 236 -13.76 15.91 -14.10
N LEU A 237 -13.62 14.95 -13.18
CA LEU A 237 -14.64 14.68 -12.17
C LEU A 237 -14.85 15.85 -11.21
N GLN A 238 -13.79 16.59 -10.87
CA GLN A 238 -13.91 17.82 -10.07
C GLN A 238 -14.59 18.95 -10.83
N VAL A 239 -14.35 19.07 -12.14
CA VAL A 239 -15.04 20.02 -13.02
C VAL A 239 -16.53 19.67 -13.11
N LEU A 240 -16.86 18.39 -13.32
CA LEU A 240 -18.25 17.92 -13.34
C LEU A 240 -18.98 18.23 -12.04
N ALA A 241 -18.35 17.97 -10.88
CA ALA A 241 -18.93 18.24 -9.56
C ALA A 241 -19.24 19.72 -9.30
N ARG A 242 -18.63 20.64 -10.07
CA ARG A 242 -18.83 22.10 -9.96
C ARG A 242 -19.62 22.68 -11.13
N SER A 243 -20.04 21.85 -12.08
CA SER A 243 -20.71 22.32 -13.29
C SER A 243 -22.12 22.83 -12.98
N ASN A 244 -22.39 24.05 -13.45
CA ASN A 244 -23.70 24.73 -13.36
C ASN A 244 -24.15 25.28 -14.73
N GLY A 245 -23.50 24.83 -15.82
CA GLY A 245 -23.74 25.28 -17.18
C GLY A 245 -25.07 24.79 -17.78
N PRO A 246 -25.52 25.39 -18.91
CA PRO A 246 -26.80 25.06 -19.53
C PRO A 246 -26.84 23.70 -20.24
N SER A 247 -25.67 23.12 -20.52
CA SER A 247 -25.52 21.88 -21.27
C SER A 247 -25.03 20.76 -20.35
N ILE A 248 -25.90 19.75 -20.16
CA ILE A 248 -25.56 18.54 -19.38
C ILE A 248 -24.49 17.73 -20.12
N ALA A 249 -24.59 17.64 -21.45
CA ALA A 249 -23.64 16.90 -22.28
C ALA A 249 -22.22 17.47 -22.18
N ASP A 250 -22.06 18.80 -22.21
CA ASP A 250 -20.74 19.44 -22.12
C ASP A 250 -20.08 19.25 -20.74
N ALA A 251 -20.87 18.97 -19.70
CA ALA A 251 -20.38 18.69 -18.36
C ALA A 251 -19.90 17.23 -18.21
N PHE A 252 -20.62 16.26 -18.79
CA PHE A 252 -20.34 14.84 -18.63
C PHE A 252 -19.38 14.27 -19.70
N ASN A 253 -19.44 14.75 -20.94
CA ASN A 253 -18.61 14.24 -22.05
C ASN A 253 -17.10 14.24 -21.76
N PRO A 254 -16.49 15.31 -21.19
CA PRO A 254 -15.06 15.30 -20.86
C PRO A 254 -14.67 14.23 -19.83
N VAL A 255 -15.58 13.90 -18.90
CA VAL A 255 -15.39 12.81 -17.94
C VAL A 255 -15.43 11.46 -18.66
N TYR A 256 -16.40 11.25 -19.55
CA TYR A 256 -16.45 10.03 -20.35
C TYR A 256 -15.23 9.87 -21.25
N GLU A 257 -14.73 10.94 -21.87
CA GLU A 257 -13.51 10.90 -22.68
C GLU A 257 -12.26 10.53 -21.87
N THR A 258 -12.14 10.99 -20.63
CA THR A 258 -11.01 10.65 -19.76
C THR A 258 -11.15 9.25 -19.13
N ILE A 259 -12.36 8.82 -18.80
CA ILE A 259 -12.65 7.41 -18.46
C ILE A 259 -12.29 6.52 -19.64
N GLN A 260 -12.70 6.91 -20.85
CA GLN A 260 -12.43 6.18 -22.08
C GLN A 260 -10.93 6.18 -22.37
N THR A 261 -10.20 7.27 -22.14
CA THR A 261 -8.74 7.31 -22.29
C THR A 261 -8.06 6.35 -21.30
N LEU A 262 -8.51 6.29 -20.05
CA LEU A 262 -7.96 5.39 -19.04
C LEU A 262 -8.35 3.94 -19.31
N HIS A 263 -9.59 3.69 -19.75
CA HIS A 263 -10.11 2.40 -20.19
C HIS A 263 -9.37 1.91 -21.45
N ASP A 264 -9.17 2.78 -22.43
CA ASP A 264 -8.35 2.55 -23.60
C ASP A 264 -6.89 2.40 -23.21
N LEU A 265 -6.39 2.95 -22.10
CA LEU A 265 -5.07 2.60 -21.59
C LEU A 265 -5.01 1.16 -21.08
N THR A 266 -6.10 0.65 -20.49
CA THR A 266 -6.23 -0.75 -20.05
C THR A 266 -6.48 -1.76 -21.18
N ILE A 267 -6.92 -1.30 -22.36
CA ILE A 267 -7.15 -2.16 -23.55
C ILE A 267 -6.06 -1.95 -24.60
N ASN A 268 -5.75 -0.69 -24.85
CA ASN A 268 -5.01 -0.15 -25.98
C ASN A 268 -3.80 0.73 -25.62
N GLY A 269 -3.56 1.06 -24.35
CA GLY A 269 -2.43 1.91 -23.92
C GLY A 269 -1.08 1.26 -24.12
N LEU A 270 -1.12 -0.07 -24.28
CA LEU A 270 -0.02 -0.90 -24.74
C LEU A 270 -0.12 -1.17 -26.25
N THR A 271 -1.22 -0.87 -26.94
CA THR A 271 -1.52 -1.27 -28.34
C THR A 271 -0.85 -0.42 -29.40
N ALA A 272 -0.43 0.83 -29.16
CA ALA A 272 0.52 1.48 -30.07
C ALA A 272 1.93 0.87 -29.97
N GLU A 273 2.28 0.32 -28.81
CA GLU A 273 3.51 -0.42 -28.53
C GLU A 273 3.40 -1.94 -28.86
N MET A 274 2.19 -2.51 -28.88
CA MET A 274 1.83 -3.91 -29.21
C MET A 274 1.32 -4.05 -30.67
N MET A 275 0.88 -3.00 -31.37
CA MET A 275 0.61 -3.05 -32.82
C MET A 275 1.90 -3.02 -33.65
N SER A 276 3.03 -2.60 -33.05
CA SER A 276 4.36 -2.97 -33.57
C SER A 276 4.71 -4.45 -33.37
N ILE A 277 3.86 -5.20 -32.65
CA ILE A 277 3.99 -6.61 -32.27
C ILE A 277 2.77 -7.37 -32.79
N GLY A 278 2.47 -7.20 -34.08
CA GLY A 278 1.46 -7.99 -34.77
C GLY A 278 2.08 -9.24 -35.37
N GLN A 279 2.22 -10.31 -34.58
CA GLN A 279 1.75 -11.68 -34.88
C GLN A 279 2.53 -12.76 -34.11
N LEU A 280 1.73 -13.64 -33.47
CA LEU A 280 2.05 -14.92 -32.82
C LEU A 280 2.35 -14.87 -31.31
N ILE A 281 1.30 -14.67 -30.51
CA ILE A 281 1.26 -15.07 -29.09
C ILE A 281 0.08 -16.04 -28.86
N THR A 282 0.31 -17.06 -28.05
CA THR A 282 -0.64 -18.08 -27.59
C THR A 282 -1.54 -17.61 -26.43
N ALA A 283 -2.69 -18.29 -26.30
CA ALA A 283 -3.91 -17.83 -25.64
C ALA A 283 -3.91 -17.63 -24.10
N SER A 284 -2.84 -17.98 -23.36
CA SER A 284 -2.87 -17.99 -21.88
C SER A 284 -2.40 -16.70 -21.22
N VAL A 285 -1.49 -15.94 -21.85
CA VAL A 285 -1.00 -14.62 -21.36
C VAL A 285 -2.05 -13.53 -21.57
N THR A 286 -2.77 -13.58 -22.70
CA THR A 286 -3.94 -12.75 -22.98
C THR A 286 -5.04 -12.91 -21.93
N GLN A 287 -5.17 -14.10 -21.33
CA GLN A 287 -6.26 -14.43 -20.42
C GLN A 287 -6.15 -13.77 -19.04
N LYS A 288 -4.94 -13.57 -18.51
CA LYS A 288 -4.71 -12.99 -17.17
C LYS A 288 -4.55 -11.48 -17.18
N PHE A 289 -4.01 -10.92 -18.27
CA PHE A 289 -4.14 -9.50 -18.57
C PHE A 289 -5.62 -9.08 -18.66
N ASN A 290 -6.45 -9.92 -19.28
CA ASN A 290 -7.90 -9.70 -19.33
C ASN A 290 -8.59 -9.73 -17.96
N GLN A 291 -7.96 -10.28 -16.93
CA GLN A 291 -8.55 -10.41 -15.60
C GLN A 291 -8.30 -9.16 -14.72
N VAL A 292 -7.07 -8.64 -14.64
CA VAL A 292 -6.73 -7.45 -13.82
C VAL A 292 -7.12 -6.15 -14.50
N PHE A 293 -6.87 -6.01 -15.81
CA PHE A 293 -7.55 -4.98 -16.57
C PHE A 293 -9.04 -5.27 -16.68
N GLY A 294 -9.47 -6.52 -16.47
CA GLY A 294 -10.87 -6.85 -16.27
C GLY A 294 -11.44 -6.18 -15.02
N GLU A 295 -10.75 -6.20 -13.89
CA GLU A 295 -11.18 -5.54 -12.64
C GLU A 295 -11.09 -4.00 -12.71
N LEU A 296 -10.03 -3.45 -13.31
CA LEU A 296 -9.94 -2.01 -13.55
C LEU A 296 -10.98 -1.56 -14.59
N ARG A 297 -11.22 -2.33 -15.66
CA ARG A 297 -12.34 -2.09 -16.59
C ARG A 297 -13.68 -2.28 -15.92
N LYS A 298 -13.86 -3.23 -15.01
CA LYS A 298 -15.09 -3.38 -14.22
C LYS A 298 -15.31 -2.15 -13.37
N SER A 299 -14.27 -1.62 -12.73
CA SER A 299 -14.34 -0.39 -11.94
C SER A 299 -14.62 0.85 -12.80
N LEU A 300 -13.98 0.96 -13.97
CA LEU A 300 -14.23 2.04 -14.94
C LEU A 300 -15.62 1.92 -15.57
N ASN A 301 -16.06 0.72 -15.93
CA ASN A 301 -17.40 0.44 -16.49
C ASN A 301 -18.48 0.67 -15.44
N TYR A 302 -18.22 0.31 -14.19
CA TYR A 302 -19.10 0.61 -13.07
C TYR A 302 -19.19 2.12 -12.86
N LEU A 303 -18.07 2.85 -12.88
CA LEU A 303 -18.07 4.31 -12.85
C LEU A 303 -18.86 4.91 -14.03
N THR A 304 -18.63 4.44 -15.26
CA THR A 304 -19.37 4.88 -16.46
C THR A 304 -20.86 4.64 -16.33
N ALA A 305 -21.30 3.44 -15.95
CA ALA A 305 -22.71 3.08 -15.82
C ALA A 305 -23.40 3.92 -14.74
N THR A 306 -22.70 4.19 -13.64
CA THR A 306 -23.26 4.99 -12.56
C THR A 306 -23.32 6.47 -12.92
N LEU A 307 -22.34 6.99 -13.67
CA LEU A 307 -22.37 8.34 -14.23
C LEU A 307 -23.47 8.52 -15.27
N GLN A 308 -23.73 7.53 -16.13
CA GLN A 308 -24.85 7.53 -17.08
C GLN A 308 -26.21 7.54 -16.37
N THR A 309 -26.31 6.81 -15.26
CA THR A 309 -27.52 6.84 -14.41
C THR A 309 -27.72 8.22 -13.80
N LEU A 310 -26.64 8.82 -13.27
CA LEU A 310 -26.66 10.19 -12.75
C LEU A 310 -27.02 11.20 -13.84
N GLU A 311 -26.48 11.08 -15.05
CA GLU A 311 -26.78 11.95 -16.17
C GLU A 311 -28.25 11.88 -16.56
N ALA A 312 -28.83 10.68 -16.65
CA ALA A 312 -30.25 10.48 -16.96
C ALA A 312 -31.17 11.05 -15.85
N ASP A 313 -30.79 10.89 -14.58
CA ASP A 313 -31.49 11.48 -13.44
C ASP A 313 -31.46 13.02 -13.52
N VAL A 314 -30.31 13.61 -13.84
CA VAL A 314 -30.15 15.07 -14.03
C VAL A 314 -30.95 15.57 -15.24
N GLN A 315 -30.98 14.82 -16.35
CA GLN A 315 -31.79 15.15 -17.53
C GLN A 315 -33.30 15.10 -17.23
N ARG A 316 -33.77 14.12 -16.44
CA ARG A 316 -35.15 14.06 -15.94
C ARG A 316 -35.50 15.25 -15.06
N ALA A 317 -34.62 15.59 -14.12
CA ALA A 317 -34.81 16.78 -13.29
C ALA A 317 -34.90 18.06 -14.14
N ARG A 318 -34.09 18.16 -15.20
CA ARG A 318 -34.12 19.29 -16.14
C ARG A 318 -35.39 19.35 -16.98
N SER A 319 -35.87 18.21 -17.48
CA SER A 319 -37.10 18.17 -18.29
C SER A 319 -38.34 18.54 -17.47
N VAL A 320 -38.41 18.09 -16.21
CA VAL A 320 -39.46 18.49 -15.26
C VAL A 320 -39.40 19.97 -14.91
N ALA A 321 -38.19 20.55 -14.85
CA ALA A 321 -38.01 21.99 -14.60
C ALA A 321 -38.32 22.89 -15.82
N GLY A 322 -38.36 22.34 -17.03
CA GLY A 322 -38.62 23.09 -18.27
C GLY A 322 -37.58 24.19 -18.54
N ASN A 323 -38.04 25.36 -18.99
CA ASN A 323 -37.18 26.52 -19.32
C ASN A 323 -36.75 27.34 -18.10
N ALA A 324 -36.94 26.84 -16.87
CA ALA A 324 -36.52 27.55 -15.67
C ALA A 324 -34.99 27.74 -15.64
N GLY A 325 -34.53 28.93 -15.25
CA GLY A 325 -33.10 29.24 -15.11
C GLY A 325 -32.39 28.43 -14.02
N THR A 326 -33.15 27.89 -13.05
CA THR A 326 -32.66 27.08 -11.93
C THR A 326 -33.64 25.94 -11.64
N ILE A 327 -33.12 24.74 -11.35
CA ILE A 327 -33.91 23.57 -10.93
C ILE A 327 -34.11 23.65 -9.42
N SER A 328 -35.35 23.49 -8.93
CA SER A 328 -35.62 23.52 -7.48
C SER A 328 -35.16 22.24 -6.77
N ASP A 329 -34.77 22.35 -5.50
CA ASP A 329 -34.36 21.22 -4.67
C ASP A 329 -35.41 20.11 -4.55
N THR A 330 -36.70 20.46 -4.66
CA THR A 330 -37.79 19.50 -4.66
C THR A 330 -37.78 18.65 -5.93
N ILE A 331 -37.54 19.27 -7.09
CA ILE A 331 -37.41 18.54 -8.36
C ILE A 331 -36.15 17.66 -8.33
N VAL A 332 -35.03 18.16 -7.80
CA VAL A 332 -33.79 17.37 -7.67
C VAL A 332 -34.01 16.16 -6.76
N ARG A 333 -34.57 16.33 -5.56
CA ARG A 333 -34.81 15.22 -4.62
C ARG A 333 -35.74 14.13 -5.16
N ASN A 334 -36.73 14.51 -5.97
CA ASN A 334 -37.69 13.57 -6.53
C ASN A 334 -37.17 12.83 -7.77
N ASN A 335 -36.15 13.36 -8.45
CA ASN A 335 -35.69 12.84 -9.75
C ASN A 335 -34.24 12.37 -9.75
N VAL A 336 -33.45 12.68 -8.71
CA VAL A 336 -32.07 12.20 -8.52
C VAL A 336 -31.99 11.44 -7.19
N PRO A 337 -32.14 10.10 -7.21
CA PRO A 337 -32.13 9.29 -6.00
C PRO A 337 -30.80 9.40 -5.22
N ALA A 338 -30.88 9.42 -3.89
CA ALA A 338 -29.71 9.39 -3.02
C ALA A 338 -28.83 8.13 -3.25
N LYS A 339 -29.45 7.03 -3.68
CA LYS A 339 -28.75 5.81 -4.09
C LYS A 339 -27.82 6.05 -5.28
N THR A 340 -28.27 6.75 -6.31
CA THR A 340 -27.43 7.08 -7.49
C THR A 340 -26.19 7.87 -7.08
N GLN A 341 -26.33 8.86 -6.20
CA GLN A 341 -25.21 9.66 -5.69
C GLN A 341 -24.22 8.82 -4.86
N SER A 342 -24.74 7.90 -4.05
CA SER A 342 -23.95 6.95 -3.26
C SER A 342 -23.18 5.97 -4.14
N ASP A 343 -23.80 5.45 -5.20
CA ASP A 343 -23.17 4.48 -6.09
C ASP A 343 -22.02 5.14 -6.88
N VAL A 344 -22.18 6.42 -7.30
CA VAL A 344 -21.09 7.19 -7.93
C VAL A 344 -19.94 7.39 -6.94
N ALA A 345 -20.24 7.72 -5.68
CA ALA A 345 -19.20 7.88 -4.65
C ALA A 345 -18.41 6.58 -4.40
N LYS A 346 -19.09 5.42 -4.37
CA LYS A 346 -18.45 4.11 -4.25
C LYS A 346 -17.57 3.77 -5.44
N ALA A 347 -18.07 4.00 -6.66
CA ALA A 347 -17.30 3.78 -7.88
C ALA A 347 -16.01 4.61 -7.91
N LEU A 348 -16.08 5.86 -7.44
CA LEU A 348 -14.93 6.76 -7.32
C LEU A 348 -13.92 6.31 -6.27
N ILE A 349 -14.40 5.83 -5.11
CA ILE A 349 -13.52 5.30 -4.04
C ILE A 349 -12.77 4.05 -4.52
N GLY A 350 -13.49 3.09 -5.12
CA GLY A 350 -12.89 1.87 -5.64
C GLY A 350 -11.84 2.13 -6.71
N LEU A 351 -12.10 3.05 -7.64
CA LEU A 351 -11.13 3.46 -8.66
C LEU A 351 -9.90 4.15 -8.06
N ARG A 352 -10.11 4.97 -7.03
CA ARG A 352 -9.03 5.75 -6.38
C ARG A 352 -8.04 4.88 -5.62
N LEU A 353 -8.51 3.81 -4.97
CA LEU A 353 -7.64 2.82 -4.32
C LEU A 353 -6.70 2.14 -5.31
N GLN A 354 -7.20 1.80 -6.50
CA GLN A 354 -6.41 1.18 -7.57
C GLN A 354 -5.35 2.14 -8.15
N VAL A 355 -5.63 3.45 -8.18
CA VAL A 355 -4.68 4.49 -8.62
C VAL A 355 -3.65 4.84 -7.55
N ASP A 356 -4.03 4.87 -6.27
CA ASP A 356 -3.13 5.18 -5.16
C ASP A 356 -2.05 4.08 -4.99
N VAL A 357 -2.36 2.79 -5.23
CA VAL A 357 -1.36 1.70 -5.27
C VAL A 357 -0.26 1.93 -6.33
N VAL A 358 -0.63 2.45 -7.51
CA VAL A 358 0.33 2.82 -8.56
C VAL A 358 1.24 3.98 -8.13
N ARG A 359 0.72 4.91 -7.32
CA ARG A 359 1.45 6.07 -6.80
C ARG A 359 2.61 5.68 -5.86
N TYR A 360 2.39 4.70 -4.99
CA TYR A 360 3.37 4.18 -4.04
C TYR A 360 4.55 3.49 -4.72
N MET A 361 4.26 2.66 -5.73
CA MET A 361 5.29 1.99 -6.54
C MET A 361 6.16 3.01 -7.27
N THR A 362 5.57 4.06 -7.84
CA THR A 362 6.31 5.11 -8.55
C THR A 362 7.28 5.87 -7.63
N LEU A 363 6.88 6.20 -6.39
CA LEU A 363 7.75 6.94 -5.46
C LEU A 363 8.97 6.12 -5.01
N LYS A 364 8.76 4.85 -4.63
CA LYS A 364 9.85 3.92 -4.26
C LYS A 364 10.87 3.77 -5.40
N GLU A 365 10.37 3.70 -6.63
CA GLU A 365 11.19 3.57 -7.82
C GLU A 365 12.02 4.83 -8.10
N GLN A 366 11.41 6.03 -8.03
CA GLN A 366 12.17 7.29 -8.23
C GLN A 366 13.31 7.45 -7.21
N MET A 367 13.06 7.11 -5.94
CA MET A 367 14.09 7.15 -4.89
C MET A 367 15.22 6.14 -5.17
N THR A 368 14.88 4.95 -5.67
CA THR A 368 15.85 3.92 -6.04
C THR A 368 16.70 4.33 -7.25
N ILE A 369 16.10 4.99 -8.24
CA ILE A 369 16.81 5.55 -9.41
C ILE A 369 17.81 6.62 -8.98
N ILE A 370 17.40 7.56 -8.12
CA ILE A 370 18.28 8.61 -7.59
C ILE A 370 19.48 7.99 -6.88
N GLY A 371 19.24 7.06 -5.94
CA GLY A 371 20.31 6.38 -5.22
C GLY A 371 21.27 5.61 -6.14
N THR A 372 20.73 4.92 -7.15
CA THR A 372 21.52 4.15 -8.12
C THR A 372 22.39 5.06 -9.00
N ASN A 373 21.83 6.15 -9.51
CA ASN A 373 22.55 7.08 -10.39
C ASN A 373 23.71 7.75 -9.65
N ILE A 374 23.46 8.24 -8.43
CA ILE A 374 24.49 8.87 -7.59
C ILE A 374 25.60 7.86 -7.27
N ALA A 375 25.23 6.63 -6.86
CA ALA A 375 26.20 5.57 -6.58
C ALA A 375 27.06 5.23 -7.81
N THR A 376 26.43 5.07 -8.98
CA THR A 376 27.11 4.74 -10.24
C THR A 376 28.14 5.79 -10.63
N VAL A 377 27.71 7.05 -10.70
CA VAL A 377 28.59 8.13 -11.15
C VAL A 377 29.66 8.47 -10.09
N GLY A 378 29.33 8.31 -8.80
CA GLY A 378 30.31 8.39 -7.70
C GLY A 378 31.39 7.29 -7.78
N LEU A 379 31.02 6.07 -8.15
CA LEU A 379 31.96 4.97 -8.36
C LEU A 379 32.88 5.22 -9.57
N GLN A 380 32.37 5.80 -10.65
CA GLN A 380 33.19 6.21 -11.79
C GLN A 380 34.26 7.22 -11.36
N LEU A 381 33.90 8.25 -10.61
CA LEU A 381 34.85 9.22 -10.06
C LEU A 381 35.92 8.54 -9.18
N THR A 382 35.49 7.69 -8.25
CA THR A 382 36.39 6.98 -7.33
C THR A 382 37.37 6.08 -8.09
N SER A 383 36.89 5.34 -9.10
CA SER A 383 37.69 4.50 -9.99
C SER A 383 38.77 5.28 -10.75
N LYS A 384 38.43 6.49 -11.24
CA LYS A 384 39.40 7.36 -11.90
C LYS A 384 40.44 7.92 -10.93
N LEU A 385 40.04 8.30 -9.71
CA LEU A 385 40.97 8.72 -8.64
C LEU A 385 41.94 7.60 -8.25
N GLU A 386 41.46 6.38 -8.12
CA GLU A 386 42.29 5.20 -7.82
C GLU A 386 43.27 4.83 -8.94
N THR A 387 42.97 5.22 -10.17
CA THR A 387 43.84 5.02 -11.34
C THR A 387 44.89 6.13 -11.44
N LEU A 388 44.52 7.36 -11.05
CA LEU A 388 45.42 8.49 -10.97
C LEU A 388 46.53 8.27 -9.93
N ALA A 389 46.17 7.77 -8.74
CA ALA A 389 47.09 7.68 -7.60
C ALA A 389 48.41 6.91 -7.86
N PRO A 390 48.43 5.72 -8.52
CA PRO A 390 49.67 5.00 -8.82
C PRO A 390 50.27 5.32 -10.20
N SER A 391 49.74 6.29 -10.94
CA SER A 391 50.15 6.56 -12.33
C SER A 391 51.61 7.04 -12.45
N LYS A 392 52.31 6.61 -13.51
CA LYS A 392 53.71 6.96 -13.84
C LYS A 392 53.86 7.16 -15.36
N GLY A 393 54.72 8.07 -15.81
CA GLY A 393 55.03 8.30 -17.25
C GLY A 393 54.61 9.68 -17.77
N ASP A 394 54.57 9.85 -19.11
CA ASP A 394 54.11 11.09 -19.76
C ASP A 394 52.72 11.52 -19.29
N MET A 395 52.53 12.84 -19.20
CA MET A 395 51.36 13.52 -18.66
C MET A 395 50.05 12.79 -19.02
N PRO A 396 49.50 11.95 -18.12
CA PRO A 396 48.61 10.93 -18.60
C PRO A 396 47.19 11.48 -18.69
N GLN A 397 46.49 11.02 -19.72
CA GLN A 397 45.04 11.12 -19.91
C GLN A 397 44.24 10.93 -18.60
N VAL A 398 44.80 10.22 -17.60
CA VAL A 398 44.24 10.00 -16.26
C VAL A 398 43.82 11.27 -15.51
N TYR A 399 44.51 12.42 -15.61
CA TYR A 399 44.04 13.66 -14.95
C TYR A 399 42.79 14.23 -15.64
N SER A 400 42.74 14.14 -16.98
CA SER A 400 41.57 14.52 -17.78
C SER A 400 40.40 13.58 -17.46
N ASP A 401 40.65 12.28 -17.33
CA ASP A 401 39.65 11.29 -16.94
C ASP A 401 39.02 11.58 -15.57
N VAL A 402 39.82 11.97 -14.55
CA VAL A 402 39.26 12.37 -13.24
C VAL A 402 38.43 13.64 -13.39
N THR A 403 38.95 14.65 -14.09
CA THR A 403 38.26 15.94 -14.27
C THR A 403 36.93 15.76 -15.00
N ASN A 404 36.89 14.91 -16.02
CA ASN A 404 35.67 14.56 -16.75
C ASN A 404 34.69 13.81 -15.85
N ALA A 405 35.15 12.86 -15.03
CA ALA A 405 34.29 12.14 -14.08
C ALA A 405 33.69 13.07 -13.00
N ILE A 406 34.45 14.06 -12.52
CA ILE A 406 33.93 15.14 -11.65
C ILE A 406 32.84 15.92 -12.38
N GLY A 407 33.08 16.28 -13.65
CA GLY A 407 32.10 16.96 -14.49
C GLY A 407 30.79 16.18 -14.64
N THR A 408 30.87 14.87 -14.90
CA THR A 408 29.70 13.98 -15.00
C THR A 408 28.91 13.93 -13.69
N LEU A 409 29.58 13.77 -12.54
CA LEU A 409 28.90 13.74 -11.24
C LEU A 409 28.22 15.08 -10.92
N ARG A 410 28.88 16.19 -11.23
CA ARG A 410 28.28 17.53 -11.09
C ARG A 410 27.05 17.71 -11.97
N ALA A 411 27.11 17.28 -13.23
CA ALA A 411 25.98 17.38 -14.16
C ALA A 411 24.79 16.55 -13.68
N LEU A 412 25.04 15.35 -13.14
CA LEU A 412 24.01 14.53 -12.51
C LEU A 412 23.35 15.25 -11.33
N LEU A 413 24.14 15.74 -10.37
CA LEU A 413 23.64 16.37 -9.15
C LEU A 413 22.93 17.72 -9.41
N ASN A 414 23.37 18.48 -10.41
CA ASN A 414 22.77 19.78 -10.72
C ASN A 414 21.49 19.68 -11.56
N THR A 415 21.47 18.78 -12.55
CA THR A 415 20.38 18.75 -13.55
C THR A 415 19.88 17.35 -13.87
N GLY A 416 20.71 16.32 -13.73
CA GLY A 416 20.38 14.95 -14.15
C GLY A 416 19.34 14.23 -13.29
N LEU A 417 19.00 14.77 -12.11
CA LEU A 417 17.96 14.22 -11.23
C LEU A 417 16.62 14.97 -11.32
N THR A 418 16.53 16.04 -12.14
CA THR A 418 15.37 16.95 -12.19
C THR A 418 14.07 16.24 -12.55
N ALA A 419 14.12 15.25 -13.44
CA ALA A 419 12.94 14.48 -13.83
C ALA A 419 12.39 13.69 -12.63
N GLN A 420 13.28 13.01 -11.89
CA GLN A 420 12.93 12.24 -10.71
C GLN A 420 12.40 13.15 -9.59
N THR A 421 13.09 14.26 -9.30
CA THR A 421 12.68 15.19 -8.24
C THR A 421 11.36 15.89 -8.57
N THR A 422 11.08 16.21 -9.85
CA THR A 422 9.79 16.78 -10.27
C THR A 422 8.64 15.79 -10.05
N VAL A 423 8.86 14.50 -10.38
CA VAL A 423 7.87 13.45 -10.12
C VAL A 423 7.64 13.28 -8.63
N ILE A 424 8.70 13.25 -7.81
CA ILE A 424 8.59 13.19 -6.35
C ILE A 424 7.79 14.40 -5.82
N GLU A 425 8.08 15.62 -6.27
CA GLU A 425 7.35 16.83 -5.85
C GLU A 425 5.85 16.76 -6.16
N GLN A 426 5.50 16.29 -7.35
CA GLN A 426 4.10 16.10 -7.75
C GLN A 426 3.41 15.00 -6.92
N LEU A 427 4.17 14.00 -6.48
CA LEU A 427 3.65 12.87 -5.73
C LEU A 427 3.45 13.20 -4.26
N VAL A 428 4.38 13.90 -3.60
CA VAL A 428 4.41 13.99 -2.13
C VAL A 428 4.74 15.38 -1.59
N GLY A 429 4.87 16.38 -2.47
CA GLY A 429 5.28 17.72 -2.09
C GLY A 429 6.80 17.89 -2.01
N LYS A 430 7.24 19.05 -1.51
CA LYS A 430 8.60 19.55 -1.69
C LYS A 430 9.64 19.05 -0.70
N TYR A 431 9.25 18.51 0.45
CA TYR A 431 10.21 18.20 1.51
C TYR A 431 11.34 17.26 1.06
N ILE A 432 11.00 16.18 0.34
CA ILE A 432 12.01 15.22 -0.16
C ILE A 432 12.91 15.86 -1.23
N SER A 433 12.35 16.66 -2.14
CA SER A 433 13.16 17.33 -3.17
C SER A 433 14.05 18.42 -2.57
N ASP A 434 13.60 19.14 -1.55
CA ASP A 434 14.39 20.14 -0.82
C ASP A 434 15.56 19.48 -0.08
N MET A 435 15.33 18.34 0.59
CA MET A 435 16.39 17.55 1.22
C MET A 435 17.43 17.06 0.21
N LEU A 436 16.98 16.52 -0.93
CA LEU A 436 17.85 16.05 -2.00
C LEU A 436 18.63 17.19 -2.67
N ALA A 437 18.00 18.35 -2.86
CA ALA A 437 18.65 19.54 -3.38
C ALA A 437 19.73 20.05 -2.43
N ASP A 438 19.49 20.02 -1.12
CA ASP A 438 20.50 20.42 -0.13
C ASP A 438 21.71 19.49 -0.14
N ALA A 439 21.47 18.17 -0.09
CA ALA A 439 22.54 17.18 -0.18
C ALA A 439 23.35 17.31 -1.49
N SER A 440 22.66 17.59 -2.60
CA SER A 440 23.30 17.81 -3.90
C SER A 440 24.17 19.07 -3.91
N ARG A 441 23.71 20.18 -3.29
CA ARG A 441 24.50 21.41 -3.16
C ARG A 441 25.78 21.18 -2.36
N GLN A 442 25.72 20.44 -1.27
CA GLN A 442 26.91 20.11 -0.45
C GLN A 442 27.93 19.31 -1.26
N LEU A 443 27.49 18.24 -1.93
CA LEU A 443 28.34 17.43 -2.79
C LEU A 443 28.95 18.23 -3.95
N VAL A 444 28.15 19.06 -4.63
CA VAL A 444 28.63 19.91 -5.72
C VAL A 444 29.68 20.91 -5.22
N ALA A 445 29.48 21.54 -4.06
CA ALA A 445 30.46 22.47 -3.48
C ALA A 445 31.81 21.79 -3.19
N THR A 446 31.79 20.53 -2.74
CA THR A 446 33.01 19.75 -2.52
C THR A 446 33.67 19.36 -3.86
N LEU A 447 32.89 18.96 -4.87
CA LEU A 447 33.39 18.67 -6.22
C LEU A 447 33.98 19.91 -6.91
N ASP A 448 33.41 21.10 -6.66
CA ASP A 448 33.91 22.40 -7.12
C ASP A 448 35.28 22.74 -6.54
N ARG A 449 35.60 22.24 -5.34
CA ARG A 449 36.94 22.35 -4.75
C ARG A 449 37.90 21.30 -5.29
N LEU A 450 37.42 20.09 -5.57
CA LEU A 450 38.25 18.96 -6.01
C LEU A 450 38.87 19.20 -7.40
N ALA A 451 38.09 19.67 -8.37
CA ALA A 451 38.56 19.93 -9.73
C ALA A 451 39.76 20.90 -9.82
N PRO A 452 39.71 22.12 -9.25
CA PRO A 452 40.84 23.05 -9.31
C PRO A 452 42.05 22.53 -8.52
N GLN A 453 41.83 21.79 -7.43
CA GLN A 453 42.92 21.19 -6.67
C GLN A 453 43.68 20.14 -7.48
N LEU A 454 42.98 19.30 -8.24
CA LEU A 454 43.58 18.35 -9.17
C LEU A 454 44.33 19.06 -10.30
N ALA A 455 43.79 20.16 -10.83
CA ALA A 455 44.47 20.97 -11.84
C ALA A 455 45.77 21.60 -11.32
N LEU A 456 45.82 22.02 -10.05
CA LEU A 456 47.05 22.52 -9.42
C LEU A 456 48.13 21.42 -9.30
N ILE A 457 47.73 20.19 -8.95
CA ILE A 457 48.65 19.05 -8.92
C ILE A 457 49.17 18.74 -10.32
N GLN A 458 48.27 18.65 -11.30
CA GLN A 458 48.59 18.41 -12.70
C GLN A 458 49.58 19.46 -13.23
N LYS A 459 49.35 20.74 -12.94
CA LYS A 459 50.26 21.83 -13.29
C LYS A 459 51.63 21.68 -12.62
N GLY A 460 51.67 21.42 -11.32
CA GLY A 460 52.93 21.23 -10.59
C GLY A 460 53.76 20.06 -11.12
N VAL A 461 53.10 18.96 -11.52
CA VAL A 461 53.76 17.82 -12.17
C VAL A 461 54.34 18.24 -13.52
N ASN A 462 53.59 18.98 -14.34
CA ASN A 462 54.07 19.48 -15.63
C ASN A 462 55.27 20.42 -15.50
N ASP A 463 55.17 21.38 -14.59
CA ASP A 463 56.25 22.35 -14.35
C ASP A 463 57.53 21.63 -13.92
N ALA A 464 57.41 20.55 -13.12
CA ALA A 464 58.54 19.70 -12.75
C ALA A 464 59.15 18.95 -13.95
N ILE A 465 58.32 18.39 -14.84
CA ILE A 465 58.76 17.70 -16.06
C ILE A 465 59.49 18.66 -16.99
N VAL A 466 58.90 19.84 -17.23
CA VAL A 466 59.49 20.89 -18.08
C VAL A 466 60.82 21.36 -17.50
N ALA A 467 60.90 21.56 -16.19
CA ALA A 467 62.12 22.01 -15.52
C ALA A 467 63.25 20.97 -15.51
N TYR A 468 62.93 19.67 -15.52
CA TYR A 468 63.91 18.60 -15.57
C TYR A 468 64.30 18.21 -17.01
N GLY A 469 63.42 18.47 -17.99
CA GLY A 469 63.64 18.14 -19.41
C GLY A 469 63.34 16.68 -19.78
N SER A 470 62.82 15.88 -18.84
CA SER A 470 62.38 14.50 -19.09
C SER A 470 61.26 14.10 -18.12
N ASN A 471 60.39 13.20 -18.56
CA ASN A 471 59.39 12.53 -17.75
C ASN A 471 59.90 11.19 -17.14
N VAL A 472 61.10 10.75 -17.52
CA VAL A 472 61.71 9.50 -17.06
C VAL A 472 62.79 9.78 -16.01
N GLY A 473 62.68 9.11 -14.85
CA GLY A 473 63.70 9.19 -13.80
C GLY A 473 63.73 10.51 -13.01
N LEU A 474 62.60 11.24 -12.98
CA LEU A 474 62.48 12.51 -12.25
C LEU A 474 62.76 12.32 -10.74
N PRO A 475 63.77 12.99 -10.15
CA PRO A 475 64.08 12.83 -8.73
C PRO A 475 63.02 13.44 -7.80
N ASP A 476 62.72 12.80 -6.67
CA ASP A 476 61.77 13.27 -5.65
C ASP A 476 62.02 14.72 -5.20
N ALA A 477 63.28 15.12 -5.08
CA ALA A 477 63.65 16.48 -4.67
C ALA A 477 63.22 17.54 -5.69
N TYR A 478 63.20 17.19 -6.99
CA TYR A 478 62.69 18.05 -8.06
C TYR A 478 61.17 18.12 -8.01
N LEU A 479 60.49 16.98 -7.89
CA LEU A 479 59.01 16.92 -7.82
C LEU A 479 58.47 17.73 -6.62
N ARG A 480 59.09 17.59 -5.43
CA ARG A 480 58.70 18.31 -4.19
C ARG A 480 58.84 19.83 -4.29
N ARG A 481 59.64 20.34 -5.23
CA ARG A 481 59.80 21.78 -5.46
C ARG A 481 58.61 22.40 -6.18
N TYR A 482 57.93 21.63 -7.04
CA TYR A 482 56.80 22.10 -7.85
C TYR A 482 55.44 21.58 -7.35
N VAL A 483 55.41 20.41 -6.70
CA VAL A 483 54.23 19.87 -6.01
C VAL A 483 54.46 19.96 -4.50
N SER A 484 53.98 21.04 -3.89
CA SER A 484 54.17 21.24 -2.45
C SER A 484 53.33 20.24 -1.62
N PRO A 485 53.80 19.82 -0.44
CA PRO A 485 53.01 19.02 0.48
C PRO A 485 51.63 19.63 0.78
N LYS A 486 51.54 20.97 0.86
CA LYS A 486 50.29 21.71 1.07
C LYS A 486 49.23 21.36 0.02
N VAL A 487 49.62 21.25 -1.26
CA VAL A 487 48.69 20.93 -2.36
C VAL A 487 48.20 19.48 -2.24
N VAL A 488 49.05 18.55 -1.80
CA VAL A 488 48.65 17.15 -1.58
C VAL A 488 47.74 17.01 -0.35
N TYR A 489 48.02 17.73 0.73
CA TYR A 489 47.17 17.75 1.94
C TYR A 489 45.79 18.33 1.67
N GLU A 490 45.68 19.41 0.90
CA GLU A 490 44.37 19.96 0.53
C GLU A 490 43.56 19.01 -0.36
N LEU A 491 44.20 18.25 -1.26
CA LEU A 491 43.52 17.18 -1.99
C LEU A 491 42.96 16.11 -1.02
N LEU A 492 43.78 15.64 -0.08
CA LEU A 492 43.35 14.64 0.91
C LEU A 492 42.16 15.13 1.74
N ARG A 493 42.21 16.41 2.17
CA ARG A 493 41.13 17.04 2.91
C ARG A 493 39.83 17.10 2.10
N ILE A 494 39.89 17.54 0.83
CA ILE A 494 38.70 17.60 -0.03
C ILE A 494 38.12 16.20 -0.26
N LEU A 495 38.94 15.16 -0.41
CA LEU A 495 38.47 13.79 -0.52
C LEU A 495 37.80 13.29 0.78
N GLN A 496 38.29 13.74 1.94
CA GLN A 496 37.66 13.45 3.23
C GLN A 496 36.33 14.19 3.39
N ASP A 497 36.25 15.46 2.95
CA ASP A 497 35.00 16.25 2.91
C ASP A 497 33.98 15.54 1.99
N LEU A 498 34.41 15.06 0.81
CA LEU A 498 33.52 14.36 -0.13
C LEU A 498 32.95 13.08 0.48
N LYS A 499 33.76 12.36 1.26
CA LYS A 499 33.33 11.17 2.00
C LYS A 499 32.34 11.52 3.12
N SER A 500 32.49 12.67 3.79
CA SER A 500 31.58 13.08 4.86
C SER A 500 30.24 13.60 4.36
N ASP A 501 30.14 14.00 3.09
CA ASP A 501 28.91 14.53 2.49
C ASP A 501 27.97 13.39 2.01
N LEU A 502 28.49 12.19 1.74
CA LEU A 502 27.71 11.04 1.25
C LEU A 502 26.63 10.50 2.21
N PRO A 503 26.86 10.38 3.54
CA PRO A 503 25.87 9.85 4.47
C PRO A 503 24.53 10.59 4.48
N LEU A 504 24.51 11.89 4.14
CA LEU A 504 23.27 12.67 4.08
C LEU A 504 22.34 12.15 2.96
N VAL A 505 22.89 11.82 1.79
CA VAL A 505 22.10 11.25 0.68
C VAL A 505 21.55 9.88 1.06
N THR A 506 22.36 9.04 1.69
CA THR A 506 21.94 7.72 2.18
C THR A 506 20.82 7.84 3.20
N PHE A 507 20.96 8.73 4.18
CA PHE A 507 19.96 8.97 5.20
C PHE A 507 18.61 9.40 4.62
N ILE A 508 18.60 10.32 3.65
CA ILE A 508 17.35 10.78 3.00
C ILE A 508 16.64 9.62 2.31
N VAL A 509 17.38 8.78 1.57
CA VAL A 509 16.82 7.62 0.87
C VAL A 509 16.26 6.59 1.85
N GLU A 510 17.02 6.23 2.88
CA GLU A 510 16.59 5.27 3.91
C GLU A 510 15.38 5.75 4.70
N LEU A 511 15.37 7.04 5.10
CA LEU A 511 14.27 7.65 5.83
C LEU A 511 12.96 7.60 5.02
N THR A 512 12.99 8.05 3.76
CA THR A 512 11.80 8.06 2.90
C THR A 512 11.28 6.64 2.62
N LEU A 513 12.16 5.67 2.40
CA LEU A 513 11.77 4.26 2.24
C LEU A 513 11.20 3.68 3.54
N GLY A 514 11.74 4.05 4.70
CA GLY A 514 11.22 3.66 6.01
C GLY A 514 9.83 4.21 6.29
N HIS A 515 9.58 5.48 5.97
CA HIS A 515 8.25 6.09 6.07
C HIS A 515 7.23 5.39 5.17
N LEU A 516 7.63 5.01 3.95
CA LEU A 516 6.77 4.25 3.03
C LEU A 516 6.42 2.86 3.58
N SER A 517 7.41 2.14 4.11
CA SER A 517 7.17 0.84 4.75
C SER A 517 6.24 0.95 5.95
N THR A 518 6.36 2.01 6.74
CA THR A 518 5.54 2.26 7.93
C THR A 518 4.11 2.64 7.55
N ALA A 519 3.93 3.46 6.52
CA ALA A 519 2.64 3.84 5.97
C ALA A 519 1.85 2.62 5.46
N ASP A 520 2.52 1.71 4.75
CA ASP A 520 1.93 0.49 4.21
C ASP A 520 1.48 -0.48 5.31
N ALA A 521 2.38 -0.77 6.27
CA ALA A 521 2.06 -1.63 7.41
C ALA A 521 0.86 -1.09 8.22
N PHE A 522 0.82 0.22 8.46
CA PHE A 522 -0.30 0.85 9.16
C PHE A 522 -1.61 0.76 8.38
N LEU A 523 -1.60 0.92 7.05
CA LEU A 523 -2.83 0.82 6.26
C LEU A 523 -3.44 -0.58 6.37
N LEU A 524 -2.63 -1.63 6.28
CA LEU A 524 -3.07 -3.01 6.43
C LEU A 524 -3.62 -3.28 7.84
N GLU A 525 -2.85 -2.91 8.86
CA GLU A 525 -3.27 -3.05 10.26
C GLU A 525 -4.56 -2.27 10.53
N PHE A 526 -4.69 -1.07 9.97
CA PHE A 526 -5.88 -0.26 10.15
C PHE A 526 -7.12 -0.89 9.51
N MET A 527 -7.00 -1.40 8.29
CA MET A 527 -8.11 -2.05 7.58
C MET A 527 -8.59 -3.28 8.37
N ASP A 528 -7.66 -4.14 8.80
CA ASP A 528 -7.99 -5.33 9.60
C ASP A 528 -8.68 -4.98 10.92
N ASN A 529 -8.18 -3.96 11.63
CA ASN A 529 -8.81 -3.49 12.86
C ASN A 529 -10.21 -2.89 12.63
N VAL A 530 -10.42 -2.15 11.54
CA VAL A 530 -11.75 -1.59 11.21
C VAL A 530 -12.73 -2.70 10.86
N ASP A 531 -12.33 -3.67 10.04
CA ASP A 531 -13.16 -4.81 9.68
C ASP A 531 -13.55 -5.61 10.92
N GLY A 532 -12.61 -5.85 11.83
CA GLY A 532 -12.87 -6.47 13.13
C GLY A 532 -13.90 -5.69 13.95
N LYS A 533 -13.83 -4.35 13.99
CA LYS A 533 -14.80 -3.52 14.71
C LYS A 533 -16.16 -3.41 14.04
N VAL A 534 -16.22 -3.48 12.71
CA VAL A 534 -17.49 -3.58 11.99
C VAL A 534 -18.16 -4.92 12.32
N PHE A 535 -17.40 -6.02 12.29
CA PHE A 535 -17.89 -7.34 12.65
C PHE A 535 -18.39 -7.40 14.10
N GLU A 536 -17.63 -6.88 15.06
CA GLU A 536 -18.06 -6.78 16.47
C GLU A 536 -19.38 -5.99 16.59
N THR A 537 -19.53 -4.91 15.83
CA THR A 537 -20.76 -4.10 15.84
C THR A 537 -21.96 -4.90 15.33
N LEU A 538 -21.79 -5.67 14.26
CA LEU A 538 -22.85 -6.55 13.73
C LEU A 538 -23.25 -7.63 14.76
N MET A 539 -22.28 -8.17 15.50
CA MET A 539 -22.56 -9.13 16.58
C MET A 539 -23.36 -8.55 17.75
N HIS A 540 -23.33 -7.22 17.96
CA HIS A 540 -24.15 -6.59 19.00
C HIS A 540 -25.65 -6.69 18.70
N TYR A 541 -26.04 -6.60 17.44
CA TYR A 541 -27.42 -6.85 17.02
C TYR A 541 -27.82 -8.31 17.26
N ASP A 542 -26.94 -9.27 16.97
CA ASP A 542 -27.23 -10.68 17.25
C ASP A 542 -27.52 -10.94 18.73
N THR A 543 -26.81 -10.24 19.63
CA THR A 543 -27.06 -10.31 21.08
C THR A 543 -28.46 -9.78 21.42
N LEU A 544 -28.80 -8.57 20.95
CA LEU A 544 -30.14 -8.00 21.12
C LEU A 544 -31.23 -8.92 20.56
N LYS A 545 -31.01 -9.47 19.37
CA LYS A 545 -31.94 -10.39 18.70
C LYS A 545 -32.20 -11.61 19.57
N GLN A 546 -31.16 -12.22 20.15
CA GLN A 546 -31.33 -13.37 21.03
C GLN A 546 -32.13 -13.00 22.29
N GLU A 547 -31.86 -11.86 22.92
CA GLU A 547 -32.61 -11.40 24.09
C GLU A 547 -34.10 -11.18 23.76
N VAL A 548 -34.40 -10.56 22.62
CA VAL A 548 -35.78 -10.36 22.15
C VAL A 548 -36.46 -11.68 21.82
N LEU A 549 -35.77 -12.58 21.11
CA LEU A 549 -36.31 -13.90 20.74
C LEU A 549 -36.59 -14.79 21.97
N ASN A 550 -35.82 -14.63 23.04
CA ASN A 550 -36.08 -15.32 24.30
C ASN A 550 -37.20 -14.66 25.12
N GLY A 551 -37.39 -13.34 25.00
CA GLY A 551 -38.34 -12.57 25.79
C GLY A 551 -39.79 -12.59 25.28
N TRP A 552 -40.03 -12.56 23.97
CA TRP A 552 -41.40 -12.40 23.43
C TRP A 552 -42.35 -13.52 23.86
N MET A 553 -41.85 -14.76 23.96
CA MET A 553 -42.67 -15.91 24.36
C MET A 553 -43.05 -15.83 25.84
N LEU A 554 -42.16 -15.31 26.70
CA LEU A 554 -42.46 -15.07 28.11
C LEU A 554 -43.57 -14.04 28.25
N GLN A 555 -43.51 -12.95 27.47
CA GLN A 555 -44.54 -11.91 27.46
C GLN A 555 -45.88 -12.39 26.92
N ALA A 556 -45.88 -13.18 25.84
CA ALA A 556 -47.08 -13.81 25.34
C ALA A 556 -47.74 -14.69 26.41
N ASN A 557 -46.95 -15.50 27.12
CA ASN A 557 -47.44 -16.35 28.20
C ASN A 557 -47.94 -15.55 29.40
N ALA A 558 -47.32 -14.42 29.74
CA ALA A 558 -47.77 -13.51 30.80
C ALA A 558 -49.18 -12.94 30.52
N ILE A 559 -49.59 -12.83 29.25
CA ILE A 559 -50.94 -12.44 28.87
C ILE A 559 -51.89 -13.64 28.87
N VAL A 560 -51.50 -14.75 28.24
CA VAL A 560 -52.40 -15.89 28.02
C VAL A 560 -52.69 -16.69 29.29
N GLN A 561 -51.65 -17.04 30.07
CA GLN A 561 -51.79 -17.96 31.20
C GLN A 561 -52.76 -17.46 32.28
N PRO A 562 -52.72 -16.18 32.70
CA PRO A 562 -53.59 -15.71 33.78
C PRO A 562 -55.06 -15.64 33.34
N LEU A 563 -55.32 -15.20 32.11
CA LEU A 563 -56.67 -15.12 31.54
C LEU A 563 -57.27 -16.52 31.31
N GLN A 564 -56.46 -17.45 30.77
CA GLN A 564 -56.86 -18.84 30.57
C GLN A 564 -57.21 -19.52 31.89
N SER A 565 -56.39 -19.30 32.92
CA SER A 565 -56.60 -19.91 34.24
C SER A 565 -57.87 -19.40 34.90
N SER A 566 -58.10 -18.08 34.90
CA SER A 566 -59.32 -17.48 35.46
C SER A 566 -60.57 -17.98 34.73
N TYR A 567 -60.61 -17.90 33.38
CA TYR A 567 -61.79 -18.34 32.62
C TYR A 567 -62.08 -19.85 32.76
N ARG A 568 -61.03 -20.68 32.78
CA ARG A 568 -61.18 -22.12 33.01
C ARG A 568 -61.76 -22.41 34.40
N GLN A 569 -61.38 -21.63 35.41
CA GLN A 569 -61.96 -21.74 36.75
C GLN A 569 -63.47 -21.41 36.71
N GLN A 570 -63.84 -20.26 36.13
CA GLN A 570 -65.25 -19.85 36.03
C GLN A 570 -66.13 -20.89 35.31
N THR A 571 -65.66 -21.42 34.18
CA THR A 571 -66.38 -22.43 33.40
C THR A 571 -66.48 -23.79 34.11
N THR A 572 -65.49 -24.15 34.92
CA THR A 572 -65.51 -25.35 35.75
C THR A 572 -66.53 -25.21 36.88
N ASP A 573 -66.56 -24.05 37.53
CA ASP A 573 -67.41 -23.80 38.69
C ASP A 573 -68.90 -23.71 38.33
N ILE A 574 -69.27 -23.26 37.13
CA ILE A 574 -70.66 -23.26 36.66
C ILE A 574 -71.09 -24.57 35.98
N ALA A 575 -70.19 -25.55 35.81
CA ALA A 575 -70.46 -26.73 34.99
C ALA A 575 -71.66 -27.55 35.52
N PHE A 576 -71.88 -27.58 36.83
CA PHE A 576 -72.94 -28.37 37.45
C PHE A 576 -74.35 -27.77 37.27
N ILE A 577 -74.47 -26.44 37.10
CA ILE A 577 -75.76 -25.74 36.90
C ILE A 577 -76.05 -25.42 35.43
N LYS A 578 -75.14 -25.75 34.51
CA LYS A 578 -75.19 -25.30 33.12
C LYS A 578 -76.49 -25.69 32.39
N ASN A 579 -76.95 -26.93 32.56
CA ASN A 579 -78.17 -27.39 31.89
C ASN A 579 -79.42 -26.69 32.44
N ASP A 580 -79.44 -26.40 33.75
CA ASP A 580 -80.55 -25.70 34.38
C ASP A 580 -80.58 -24.23 33.96
N LEU A 581 -79.41 -23.58 33.86
CA LEU A 581 -79.29 -22.22 33.31
C LEU A 581 -79.82 -22.15 31.87
N GLN A 582 -79.51 -23.15 31.04
CA GLN A 582 -80.00 -23.23 29.65
C GLN A 582 -81.51 -23.44 29.54
N GLY A 583 -82.15 -23.99 30.58
CA GLY A 583 -83.59 -24.18 30.65
C GLY A 583 -84.38 -22.93 31.06
N MET A 584 -83.72 -21.84 31.48
CA MET A 584 -84.39 -20.61 31.91
C MET A 584 -84.89 -19.79 30.71
N ASP A 585 -86.10 -19.24 30.81
CA ASP A 585 -86.73 -18.43 29.74
C ASP A 585 -85.90 -17.17 29.37
N THR A 586 -85.07 -16.67 30.28
CA THR A 586 -84.19 -15.49 30.08
C THR A 586 -82.82 -15.82 29.52
N TYR A 587 -82.47 -17.12 29.38
CA TYR A 587 -81.12 -17.56 29.01
C TYR A 587 -80.68 -16.99 27.66
N ASP A 588 -81.48 -17.22 26.61
CA ASP A 588 -81.12 -16.86 25.23
C ASP A 588 -80.93 -15.36 25.05
N GLN A 589 -81.72 -14.55 25.77
CA GLN A 589 -81.66 -13.09 25.66
C GLN A 589 -80.51 -12.47 26.46
N PHE A 590 -80.25 -12.97 27.68
CA PHE A 590 -79.40 -12.25 28.65
C PHE A 590 -78.12 -12.98 29.04
N LEU A 591 -78.08 -14.31 29.03
CA LEU A 591 -76.92 -15.09 29.49
C LEU A 591 -76.14 -15.73 28.34
N LYS A 592 -76.83 -16.27 27.34
CA LYS A 592 -76.20 -16.89 26.17
C LYS A 592 -75.21 -15.93 25.47
N PRO A 593 -75.56 -14.66 25.18
CA PRO A 593 -74.62 -13.74 24.53
C PRO A 593 -73.38 -13.44 25.38
N VAL A 594 -73.52 -13.43 26.71
CA VAL A 594 -72.41 -13.22 27.66
C VAL A 594 -71.43 -14.40 27.60
N LEU A 595 -71.94 -15.63 27.74
CA LEU A 595 -71.12 -16.84 27.73
C LEU A 595 -70.47 -17.06 26.36
N ASP A 596 -71.21 -16.81 25.27
CA ASP A 596 -70.67 -16.86 23.91
C ASP A 596 -69.55 -15.81 23.73
N GLY A 597 -69.72 -14.59 24.28
CA GLY A 597 -68.70 -13.54 24.21
C GLY A 597 -67.42 -13.88 24.98
N TYR A 598 -67.54 -14.47 26.17
CA TYR A 598 -66.38 -14.96 26.91
C TYR A 598 -65.69 -16.12 26.18
N GLU A 599 -66.45 -17.06 25.61
CA GLU A 599 -65.88 -18.17 24.84
C GLU A 599 -65.20 -17.68 23.55
N GLU A 600 -65.76 -16.68 22.87
CA GLU A 600 -65.14 -16.06 21.70
C GLU A 600 -63.81 -15.38 22.07
N LEU A 601 -63.72 -14.74 23.23
CA LEU A 601 -62.49 -14.03 23.60
C LEU A 601 -61.45 -14.92 24.28
N LEU A 602 -61.88 -15.77 25.21
CA LEU A 602 -61.05 -16.53 26.15
C LEU A 602 -61.08 -18.04 25.91
N GLY A 603 -61.87 -18.52 24.96
CA GLY A 603 -61.82 -19.91 24.53
C GLY A 603 -60.42 -20.25 24.00
N ASN A 604 -60.02 -21.52 24.17
CA ASN A 604 -58.66 -21.97 23.84
C ASN A 604 -58.25 -21.62 22.39
N ALA A 605 -59.16 -21.70 21.44
CA ALA A 605 -58.87 -21.40 20.03
C ALA A 605 -58.40 -19.94 19.83
N ASN A 606 -59.04 -18.98 20.50
CA ASN A 606 -58.73 -17.55 20.32
C ASN A 606 -57.55 -17.12 21.18
N LEU A 607 -57.43 -17.62 22.41
CA LEU A 607 -56.25 -17.37 23.25
C LEU A 607 -54.94 -17.87 22.61
N LEU A 608 -54.98 -19.02 21.92
CA LEU A 608 -53.81 -19.56 21.22
C LEU A 608 -53.34 -18.72 20.02
N THR A 609 -54.15 -17.74 19.57
CA THR A 609 -53.72 -16.80 18.53
C THR A 609 -52.86 -15.64 19.06
N LEU A 610 -52.96 -15.33 20.37
CA LEU A 610 -52.26 -14.20 20.98
C LEU A 610 -50.74 -14.32 20.90
N PRO A 611 -50.12 -15.49 21.17
CA PRO A 611 -48.67 -15.64 21.01
C PRO A 611 -48.17 -15.29 19.61
N GLY A 612 -48.89 -15.70 18.56
CA GLY A 612 -48.53 -15.35 17.17
C GLY A 612 -48.63 -13.85 16.88
N LYS A 613 -49.58 -13.14 17.51
CA LYS A 613 -49.66 -11.66 17.41
C LYS A 613 -48.47 -10.99 18.09
N VAL A 614 -48.07 -11.46 19.28
CA VAL A 614 -46.91 -10.94 20.00
C VAL A 614 -45.62 -11.22 19.24
N GLU A 615 -45.48 -12.43 18.67
CA GLU A 615 -44.35 -12.80 17.81
C GLU A 615 -44.19 -11.82 16.64
N LEU A 616 -45.28 -11.52 15.92
CA LEU A 616 -45.26 -10.57 14.80
C LEU A 616 -44.82 -9.16 15.23
N ILE A 617 -45.28 -8.67 16.39
CA ILE A 617 -44.86 -7.36 16.92
C ILE A 617 -43.35 -7.30 17.13
N TYR A 618 -42.75 -8.36 17.67
CA TYR A 618 -41.30 -8.43 17.90
C TYR A 618 -40.50 -8.75 16.63
N ALA A 619 -41.07 -9.50 15.68
CA ALA A 619 -40.48 -9.69 14.37
C ALA A 619 -40.36 -8.36 13.60
N ASP A 620 -41.42 -7.54 13.61
CA ASP A 620 -41.43 -6.20 13.01
C ASP A 620 -40.41 -5.27 13.67
N TYR A 621 -40.26 -5.38 15.01
CA TYR A 621 -39.21 -4.67 15.73
C TYR A 621 -37.81 -5.05 15.25
N LEU A 622 -37.50 -6.34 15.17
CA LEU A 622 -36.18 -6.81 14.74
C LEU A 622 -35.88 -6.41 13.28
N LEU A 623 -36.89 -6.44 12.41
CA LEU A 623 -36.78 -5.95 11.02
C LEU A 623 -36.44 -4.45 10.97
N ALA A 624 -37.03 -3.64 11.84
CA ALA A 624 -36.73 -2.21 11.90
C ALA A 624 -35.32 -1.92 12.44
N VAL A 625 -34.85 -2.72 13.41
CA VAL A 625 -33.53 -2.53 14.04
C VAL A 625 -32.38 -3.02 13.15
N VAL A 626 -32.51 -4.19 12.50
CA VAL A 626 -31.44 -4.71 11.62
C VAL A 626 -31.13 -3.78 10.45
N ALA A 627 -32.14 -3.04 9.97
CA ALA A 627 -31.96 -2.04 8.91
C ALA A 627 -31.03 -0.87 9.31
N LEU A 628 -30.75 -0.68 10.61
CA LEU A 628 -29.79 0.32 11.10
C LEU A 628 -28.33 -0.09 10.82
N ASP A 629 -28.09 -1.41 10.74
CA ASP A 629 -26.77 -2.03 10.56
C ASP A 629 -26.40 -2.28 9.10
N ASP A 630 -27.37 -2.40 8.20
CA ASP A 630 -27.21 -2.74 6.76
C ASP A 630 -26.33 -1.80 5.91
N TYR A 631 -25.75 -0.77 6.53
CA TYR A 631 -24.90 0.24 5.88
C TYR A 631 -23.66 0.63 6.70
N LEU A 632 -23.32 -0.11 7.75
CA LEU A 632 -22.25 0.26 8.67
C LEU A 632 -20.86 0.09 8.04
N ASP A 633 -20.64 -1.01 7.32
CA ASP A 633 -19.48 -1.27 6.45
C ASP A 633 -19.23 -0.10 5.49
N ARG A 634 -20.27 0.27 4.72
CA ARG A 634 -20.24 1.34 3.72
C ARG A 634 -20.02 2.70 4.34
N PHE A 635 -20.53 2.91 5.54
CA PHE A 635 -20.33 4.15 6.28
C PHE A 635 -18.86 4.31 6.66
N TYR A 636 -18.24 3.30 7.25
CA TYR A 636 -16.82 3.37 7.60
C TYR A 636 -15.92 3.49 6.37
N ASP A 637 -16.16 2.70 5.32
CA ASP A 637 -15.42 2.79 4.05
C ASP A 637 -15.44 4.22 3.47
N ALA A 638 -16.62 4.83 3.43
CA ALA A 638 -16.80 6.16 2.87
C ALA A 638 -16.16 7.26 3.73
N LYS A 639 -16.14 7.10 5.06
CA LYS A 639 -15.74 8.18 5.98
C LYS A 639 -14.29 8.09 6.45
N LEU A 640 -13.68 6.91 6.46
CA LEU A 640 -12.30 6.72 6.93
C LEU A 640 -11.23 7.00 5.87
N CYS A 641 -11.58 7.00 4.58
CA CYS A 641 -10.61 7.25 3.50
C CYS A 641 -9.92 8.62 3.62
N ALA A 642 -10.66 9.68 3.99
CA ALA A 642 -10.12 11.02 4.12
C ALA A 642 -9.12 11.19 5.29
N PRO A 643 -9.46 10.83 6.55
CA PRO A 643 -8.50 10.91 7.65
C PRO A 643 -7.32 9.95 7.49
N MET A 644 -7.54 8.76 6.91
CA MET A 644 -6.46 7.83 6.59
C MET A 644 -5.46 8.48 5.63
N ARG A 645 -5.94 9.06 4.53
CA ARG A 645 -5.08 9.76 3.58
C ARG A 645 -4.30 10.89 4.25
N ALA A 646 -4.92 11.67 5.13
CA ALA A 646 -4.25 12.76 5.81
C ALA A 646 -3.06 12.27 6.65
N ILE A 647 -3.23 11.19 7.43
CA ILE A 647 -2.16 10.60 8.25
C ILE A 647 -1.04 10.05 7.37
N LEU A 648 -1.38 9.29 6.34
CA LEU A 648 -0.39 8.70 5.42
C LEU A 648 0.40 9.79 4.68
N GLN A 649 -0.28 10.82 4.18
CA GLN A 649 0.36 11.91 3.45
C GLN A 649 1.42 12.64 4.29
N VAL A 650 1.14 12.90 5.56
CA VAL A 650 2.10 13.55 6.46
C VAL A 650 3.36 12.70 6.66
N LEU A 651 3.20 11.38 6.83
CA LEU A 651 4.32 10.47 7.00
C LEU A 651 5.15 10.36 5.71
N ILE A 652 4.49 10.12 4.58
CA ILE A 652 5.14 9.88 3.27
C ILE A 652 5.82 11.15 2.73
N ALA A 653 5.23 12.32 2.96
CA ALA A 653 5.85 13.59 2.59
C ALA A 653 7.22 13.79 3.27
N SER A 654 7.50 13.07 4.37
CA SER A 654 8.75 13.17 5.12
C SER A 654 9.05 14.61 5.56
N GLY A 655 8.00 15.33 5.95
CA GLY A 655 8.10 16.66 6.53
C GLY A 655 8.80 16.66 7.89
N PRO A 656 9.12 17.85 8.44
CA PRO A 656 9.89 17.99 9.68
C PRO A 656 9.21 17.36 10.92
N TRP A 657 7.89 17.14 10.86
CA TRP A 657 7.10 16.57 11.95
C TRP A 657 6.42 15.24 11.57
N ALA A 658 6.82 14.61 10.46
CA ALA A 658 6.19 13.42 9.90
C ALA A 658 5.97 12.31 10.95
N ASP A 659 7.04 11.87 11.60
CA ASP A 659 7.00 10.81 12.62
C ASP A 659 6.15 11.20 13.85
N TYR A 660 6.26 12.45 14.29
CA TYR A 660 5.53 12.94 15.45
C TYR A 660 4.02 12.98 15.19
N CYS A 661 3.61 13.55 14.06
CA CYS A 661 2.22 13.66 13.68
C CYS A 661 1.61 12.29 13.39
N PHE A 662 2.34 11.43 12.68
CA PHE A 662 1.92 10.05 12.47
C PHE A 662 1.68 9.33 13.80
N SER A 663 2.68 9.32 14.69
CA SER A 663 2.59 8.66 16.01
C SER A 663 1.48 9.23 16.90
N LYS A 664 1.17 10.53 16.77
CA LYS A 664 0.11 11.19 17.54
C LYS A 664 -1.29 10.80 17.05
N TYR A 665 -1.51 10.73 15.74
CA TYR A 665 -2.85 10.60 15.17
C TYR A 665 -3.21 9.18 14.71
N SER A 666 -2.24 8.34 14.32
CA SER A 666 -2.51 6.96 13.87
C SER A 666 -3.23 6.09 14.91
N PRO A 667 -2.78 5.95 16.18
CA PRO A 667 -3.49 5.14 17.18
C PRO A 667 -4.84 5.74 17.58
N ARG A 668 -4.97 7.07 17.50
CA ARG A 668 -6.19 7.75 17.91
C ARG A 668 -7.28 7.66 16.84
N LEU A 669 -6.94 7.57 15.55
CA LEU A 669 -7.92 7.29 14.50
C LEU A 669 -8.55 5.90 14.71
N LEU A 670 -7.75 4.90 15.08
CA LEU A 670 -8.26 3.59 15.52
C LEU A 670 -9.15 3.72 16.76
N GLY A 671 -8.72 4.51 17.75
CA GLY A 671 -9.51 4.81 18.94
C GLY A 671 -10.88 5.40 18.63
N LEU A 672 -11.00 6.28 17.62
CA LEU A 672 -12.28 6.86 17.20
C LEU A 672 -13.25 5.79 16.67
N VAL A 673 -12.75 4.82 15.89
CA VAL A 673 -13.55 3.70 15.37
C VAL A 673 -14.06 2.85 16.54
N ALA A 674 -13.18 2.50 17.48
CA ALA A 674 -13.54 1.72 18.66
C ALA A 674 -14.59 2.42 19.53
N ILE A 675 -14.46 3.73 19.77
CA ILE A 675 -15.44 4.52 20.52
C ILE A 675 -16.80 4.52 19.80
N ASN A 676 -16.81 4.64 18.48
CA ASN A 676 -18.05 4.63 17.71
C ASN A 676 -18.76 3.26 17.75
N SER A 677 -18.01 2.18 17.57
CA SER A 677 -18.51 0.80 17.71
C SER A 677 -19.13 0.56 19.09
N ASN A 678 -18.41 0.89 20.18
CA ASN A 678 -18.93 0.78 21.55
C ASN A 678 -20.19 1.61 21.79
N ARG A 679 -20.35 2.73 21.08
CA ARG A 679 -21.57 3.53 21.18
C ARG A 679 -22.78 2.80 20.60
N PHE A 680 -22.61 2.04 19.52
CA PHE A 680 -23.68 1.21 18.98
C PHE A 680 -24.07 0.08 19.93
N LEU A 681 -23.09 -0.58 20.58
CA LEU A 681 -23.36 -1.55 21.65
C LEU A 681 -24.28 -0.95 22.73
N MET A 682 -23.92 0.24 23.23
CA MET A 682 -24.73 0.91 24.25
C MET A 682 -26.15 1.23 23.76
N CYS A 683 -26.32 1.62 22.49
CA CYS A 683 -27.64 1.87 21.92
C CYS A 683 -28.51 0.60 22.01
N TYR A 684 -27.97 -0.56 21.66
CA TYR A 684 -28.69 -1.84 21.71
C TYR A 684 -28.97 -2.30 23.14
N GLN A 685 -27.99 -2.23 24.04
CA GLN A 685 -28.14 -2.63 25.44
C GLN A 685 -29.21 -1.81 26.18
N ILE A 686 -29.26 -0.49 25.94
CA ILE A 686 -30.26 0.39 26.55
C ILE A 686 -31.68 0.02 26.10
N GLU A 687 -31.87 -0.25 24.82
CA GLU A 687 -33.20 -0.63 24.31
C GLU A 687 -33.59 -2.05 24.72
N ALA A 688 -32.65 -3.00 24.79
CA ALA A 688 -32.91 -4.33 25.34
C ALA A 688 -33.43 -4.26 26.79
N ALA A 689 -32.74 -3.50 27.65
CA ALA A 689 -33.16 -3.30 29.03
C ALA A 689 -34.54 -2.63 29.14
N ARG A 690 -34.85 -1.69 28.23
CA ARG A 690 -36.18 -1.05 28.18
C ARG A 690 -37.28 -2.03 27.77
N LEU A 691 -37.00 -2.92 26.83
CA LEU A 691 -37.95 -3.95 26.41
C LEU A 691 -38.18 -5.00 27.49
N SER A 692 -37.15 -5.45 28.20
CA SER A 692 -37.31 -6.38 29.33
C SER A 692 -38.15 -5.79 30.47
N ASN A 693 -38.07 -4.48 30.70
CA ASN A 693 -38.91 -3.81 31.70
C ASN A 693 -40.41 -3.75 31.33
N LEU A 694 -40.80 -4.11 30.10
CA LEU A 694 -42.22 -4.24 29.73
C LEU A 694 -42.90 -5.38 30.49
N ASP A 695 -42.16 -6.42 30.88
CA ASP A 695 -42.69 -7.61 31.55
C ASP A 695 -43.45 -7.22 32.83
N ALA A 696 -42.81 -6.39 33.67
CA ALA A 696 -43.41 -5.92 34.92
C ALA A 696 -44.66 -5.04 34.71
N LEU A 697 -44.76 -4.35 33.56
CA LEU A 697 -45.93 -3.57 33.21
C LEU A 697 -47.07 -4.47 32.71
N LEU A 698 -46.75 -5.46 31.88
CA LEU A 698 -47.70 -6.45 31.39
C LEU A 698 -48.33 -7.22 32.55
N ASP A 699 -47.53 -7.73 33.49
CA ASP A 699 -48.03 -8.47 34.65
C ASP A 699 -49.08 -7.67 35.44
N ARG A 700 -48.81 -6.38 35.69
CA ARG A 700 -49.73 -5.51 36.43
C ARG A 700 -51.02 -5.25 35.66
N LEU A 701 -50.94 -5.05 34.34
CA LEU A 701 -52.11 -4.82 33.51
C LEU A 701 -52.97 -6.08 33.42
N VAL A 702 -52.36 -7.26 33.22
CA VAL A 702 -53.08 -8.52 33.11
C VAL A 702 -53.79 -8.88 34.41
N VAL A 703 -53.16 -8.66 35.57
CA VAL A 703 -53.82 -8.83 36.89
C VAL A 703 -55.08 -7.96 37.01
N GLN A 704 -55.06 -6.73 36.48
CA GLN A 704 -56.26 -5.88 36.48
C GLN A 704 -57.34 -6.37 35.52
N ILE A 705 -56.93 -6.94 34.38
CA ILE A 705 -57.84 -7.49 33.38
C ILE A 705 -58.54 -8.76 33.89
N GLN A 706 -57.88 -9.56 34.73
CA GLN A 706 -58.45 -10.78 35.30
C GLN A 706 -59.73 -10.53 36.12
N PHE A 707 -59.83 -9.39 36.81
CA PHE A 707 -61.04 -9.04 37.57
C PHE A 707 -62.30 -8.86 36.70
N ASP A 708 -62.15 -8.67 35.39
CA ASP A 708 -63.30 -8.63 34.48
C ASP A 708 -63.85 -10.04 34.18
N ILE A 709 -63.13 -11.10 34.55
CA ILE A 709 -63.50 -12.50 34.34
C ILE A 709 -63.96 -13.13 35.64
N ASP A 710 -63.31 -12.76 36.74
CA ASP A 710 -63.58 -13.30 38.07
C ASP A 710 -65.03 -13.02 38.52
N ASP A 711 -65.50 -13.79 39.51
CA ASP A 711 -66.84 -13.73 40.12
C ASP A 711 -68.04 -14.09 39.22
N LEU A 712 -67.84 -14.33 37.91
CA LEU A 712 -68.92 -14.78 37.01
C LEU A 712 -69.64 -16.01 37.54
N ALA A 713 -68.90 -17.03 37.95
CA ALA A 713 -69.47 -18.27 38.47
C ALA A 713 -70.20 -18.07 39.78
N GLU A 714 -69.63 -17.27 40.68
CA GLU A 714 -70.22 -16.96 41.99
C GLU A 714 -71.60 -16.29 41.78
N HIS A 715 -71.67 -15.23 40.98
CA HIS A 715 -72.93 -14.53 40.72
C HIS A 715 -73.97 -15.41 39.99
N LEU A 716 -73.54 -16.29 39.07
CA LEU A 716 -74.45 -17.21 38.39
C LEU A 716 -75.01 -18.27 39.36
N VAL A 717 -74.18 -18.80 40.26
CA VAL A 717 -74.60 -19.74 41.31
C VAL A 717 -75.54 -19.08 42.32
N GLU A 718 -75.28 -17.83 42.70
CA GLU A 718 -76.18 -17.05 43.56
C GLU A 718 -77.55 -16.80 42.91
N CYS A 719 -77.58 -16.44 41.62
CA CYS A 719 -78.83 -16.31 40.88
C CYS A 719 -79.60 -17.64 40.77
N PHE A 720 -78.89 -18.74 40.54
CA PHE A 720 -79.47 -20.08 40.46
C PHE A 720 -80.13 -20.51 41.78
N ASN A 721 -79.53 -20.17 42.93
CA ASN A 721 -80.02 -20.59 44.26
C ASN A 721 -81.22 -19.76 44.78
N ARG A 722 -81.78 -18.82 44.02
CA ARG A 722 -82.97 -18.05 44.44
C ARG A 722 -84.27 -18.87 44.33
N ILE A 723 -85.06 -18.85 45.40
CA ILE A 723 -86.18 -19.78 45.70
C ILE A 723 -87.40 -19.68 44.75
N GLU A 724 -87.59 -18.57 44.02
CA GLU A 724 -88.83 -18.30 43.24
C GLU A 724 -88.65 -18.17 41.71
N ASP A 725 -87.53 -18.66 41.16
CA ASP A 725 -87.07 -18.54 39.75
C ASP A 725 -85.90 -17.55 39.59
N GLY A 726 -84.73 -18.09 39.26
CA GLY A 726 -83.48 -17.35 39.05
C GLY A 726 -83.44 -16.50 37.77
N ALA A 727 -84.41 -16.68 36.86
CA ALA A 727 -84.46 -15.99 35.57
C ALA A 727 -84.44 -14.46 35.68
N ASN A 728 -85.19 -13.89 36.63
CA ASN A 728 -85.19 -12.44 36.87
C ASN A 728 -83.84 -11.91 37.37
N CYS A 729 -83.10 -12.72 38.13
CA CYS A 729 -81.75 -12.38 38.58
C CYS A 729 -80.78 -12.35 37.39
N ILE A 730 -80.83 -13.36 36.53
CA ILE A 730 -80.04 -13.44 35.29
C ILE A 730 -80.33 -12.25 34.36
N ALA A 731 -81.61 -11.90 34.16
CA ALA A 731 -82.00 -10.75 33.35
C ALA A 731 -81.46 -9.42 33.92
N SER A 732 -81.28 -9.33 35.24
CA SER A 732 -80.71 -8.15 35.90
C SER A 732 -79.19 -8.04 35.76
N ILE A 733 -78.45 -9.15 35.78
CA ILE A 733 -76.97 -9.12 35.74
C ILE A 733 -76.40 -9.25 34.32
N GLY A 734 -77.11 -9.91 33.41
CA GLY A 734 -76.68 -10.18 32.03
C GLY A 734 -76.20 -8.94 31.26
N PRO A 735 -76.94 -7.81 31.28
CA PRO A 735 -76.49 -6.58 30.61
C PRO A 735 -75.14 -6.05 31.12
N TYR A 736 -74.87 -6.13 32.43
CA TYR A 736 -73.60 -5.68 33.00
C TYR A 736 -72.44 -6.56 32.54
N TYR A 737 -72.64 -7.88 32.55
CA TYR A 737 -71.64 -8.81 32.04
C TYR A 737 -71.41 -8.72 30.53
N SER A 738 -72.45 -8.36 29.76
CA SER A 738 -72.31 -8.09 28.33
C SER A 738 -71.44 -6.85 28.07
N GLU A 739 -71.57 -5.80 28.87
CA GLU A 739 -70.68 -4.64 28.82
C GLU A 739 -69.27 -4.97 29.31
N LEU A 740 -69.16 -5.80 30.36
CA LEU A 740 -67.88 -6.23 30.93
C LEU A 740 -67.05 -7.02 29.91
N VAL A 741 -67.63 -7.99 29.20
CA VAL A 741 -66.91 -8.77 28.18
C VAL A 741 -66.49 -7.91 26.97
N ALA A 742 -67.31 -6.92 26.61
CA ALA A 742 -66.95 -5.94 25.57
C ALA A 742 -65.75 -5.07 25.99
N ASN A 743 -65.72 -4.63 27.25
CA ASN A 743 -64.59 -3.88 27.81
C ASN A 743 -63.33 -4.75 27.97
N LEU A 744 -63.49 -6.01 28.38
CA LEU A 744 -62.39 -6.98 28.48
C LEU A 744 -61.68 -7.13 27.13
N LYS A 745 -62.43 -7.25 26.03
CA LYS A 745 -61.88 -7.29 24.68
C LYS A 745 -61.01 -6.06 24.39
N LEU A 746 -61.53 -4.85 24.69
CA LEU A 746 -60.79 -3.61 24.48
C LEU A 746 -59.51 -3.55 25.30
N LYS A 747 -59.53 -4.02 26.57
CA LYS A 747 -58.33 -4.07 27.42
C LYS A 747 -57.28 -5.03 26.88
N VAL A 748 -57.67 -6.21 26.38
CA VAL A 748 -56.74 -7.15 25.73
C VAL A 748 -56.14 -6.55 24.45
N ASP A 749 -56.96 -5.90 23.62
CA ASP A 749 -56.49 -5.22 22.41
C ASP A 749 -55.55 -4.04 22.75
N ASP A 750 -55.81 -3.31 23.85
CA ASP A 750 -54.95 -2.23 24.34
C ASP A 750 -53.59 -2.72 24.83
N VAL A 751 -53.49 -3.91 25.44
CA VAL A 751 -52.20 -4.54 25.80
C VAL A 751 -51.37 -4.82 24.55
N LEU A 752 -51.96 -5.39 23.50
CA LEU A 752 -51.26 -5.62 22.23
C LEU A 752 -50.85 -4.30 21.55
N ARG A 753 -51.71 -3.29 21.62
CA ARG A 753 -51.41 -1.95 21.12
C ARG A 753 -50.26 -1.29 21.89
N LEU A 754 -50.22 -1.44 23.21
CA LEU A 754 -49.12 -0.95 24.04
C LEU A 754 -47.80 -1.57 23.61
N LEU A 755 -47.75 -2.89 23.43
CA LEU A 755 -46.55 -3.58 22.95
C LEU A 755 -46.10 -3.03 21.60
N THR A 756 -47.02 -2.88 20.66
CA THR A 756 -46.75 -2.31 19.32
C THR A 756 -46.17 -0.89 19.40
N ILE A 757 -46.74 -0.03 20.26
CA ILE A 757 -46.26 1.34 20.44
C ILE A 757 -44.87 1.34 21.08
N GLN A 758 -44.64 0.51 22.08
CA GLN A 758 -43.38 0.48 22.83
C GLN A 758 -42.23 -0.10 22.01
N THR A 759 -42.47 -1.16 21.24
CA THR A 759 -41.45 -1.70 20.32
C THR A 759 -41.13 -0.69 19.21
N LYS A 760 -42.13 -0.01 18.63
CA LYS A 760 -41.90 1.06 17.65
C LYS A 760 -41.14 2.25 18.24
N ALA A 761 -41.46 2.65 19.47
CA ALA A 761 -40.74 3.70 20.18
C ALA A 761 -39.28 3.28 20.46
N SER A 762 -39.06 2.03 20.86
CA SER A 762 -37.73 1.44 21.05
C SER A 762 -36.90 1.49 19.77
N ALA A 763 -37.46 1.03 18.64
CA ALA A 763 -36.78 1.08 17.34
C ALA A 763 -36.41 2.51 16.93
N ASN A 764 -37.32 3.49 17.13
CA ASN A 764 -37.04 4.89 16.83
C ASN A 764 -35.93 5.48 17.72
N ARG A 765 -35.86 5.08 19.00
CA ARG A 765 -34.79 5.51 19.93
C ARG A 765 -33.45 4.89 19.56
N ALA A 766 -33.42 3.61 19.20
CA ALA A 766 -32.23 2.96 18.64
C ALA A 766 -31.74 3.68 17.39
N ALA A 767 -32.64 3.98 16.45
CA ALA A 767 -32.33 4.70 15.22
C ALA A 767 -31.73 6.10 15.50
N ALA A 768 -32.32 6.85 16.43
CA ALA A 768 -31.80 8.15 16.83
C ALA A 768 -30.42 8.05 17.51
N CYS A 769 -30.21 7.04 18.34
CA CYS A 769 -28.93 6.79 19.01
C CYS A 769 -27.82 6.46 18.01
N VAL A 770 -28.10 5.55 17.06
CA VAL A 770 -27.18 5.17 15.97
C VAL A 770 -26.88 6.36 15.06
N ALA A 771 -27.90 7.11 14.65
CA ALA A 771 -27.72 8.31 13.82
C ALA A 771 -26.86 9.37 14.53
N GLY A 772 -27.11 9.62 15.82
CA GLY A 772 -26.30 10.52 16.64
C GLY A 772 -24.84 10.06 16.77
N GLY A 773 -24.61 8.74 16.86
CA GLY A 773 -23.28 8.14 16.81
C GLY A 773 -22.56 8.42 15.49
N LYS A 774 -23.22 8.19 14.35
CA LYS A 774 -22.68 8.45 13.00
C LYS A 774 -22.36 9.94 12.80
N CYS A 775 -23.24 10.85 13.23
CA CYS A 775 -22.99 12.29 13.17
C CYS A 775 -21.79 12.73 14.03
N GLY A 776 -21.71 12.24 15.27
CA GLY A 776 -20.59 12.55 16.18
C GLY A 776 -19.24 12.05 15.65
N PHE A 777 -19.23 10.89 15.00
CA PHE A 777 -18.04 10.35 14.35
C PHE A 777 -17.58 11.21 13.17
N MET A 778 -18.50 11.63 12.30
CA MET A 778 -18.15 12.53 11.18
C MET A 778 -17.55 13.85 11.68
N ALA A 779 -18.15 14.48 12.70
CA ALA A 779 -17.62 15.70 13.29
C ALA A 779 -16.21 15.50 13.90
N SER A 780 -15.97 14.34 14.51
CA SER A 780 -14.67 13.97 15.05
C SER A 780 -13.63 13.77 13.94
N ILE A 781 -13.99 13.10 12.84
CA ILE A 781 -13.13 12.91 11.66
C ILE A 781 -12.75 14.25 11.02
N GLU A 782 -13.70 15.15 10.84
CA GLU A 782 -13.42 16.47 10.25
C GLU A 782 -12.45 17.29 11.09
N THR A 783 -12.60 17.21 12.41
CA THR A 783 -11.65 17.84 13.36
C THR A 783 -10.28 17.17 13.25
N TYR A 784 -10.25 15.83 13.17
CA TYR A 784 -9.05 15.04 13.00
C TYR A 784 -8.22 15.44 11.79
N ILE A 785 -8.86 15.59 10.63
CA ILE A 785 -8.18 15.97 9.39
C ILE A 785 -7.51 17.34 9.56
N LYS A 786 -8.21 18.32 10.15
CA LYS A 786 -7.68 19.66 10.41
C LYS A 786 -6.50 19.60 11.38
N ASP A 787 -6.60 18.82 12.44
CA ASP A 787 -5.56 18.67 13.46
C ASP A 787 -4.30 17.98 12.91
N ILE A 788 -4.46 17.04 11.97
CA ILE A 788 -3.35 16.40 11.25
C ILE A 788 -2.64 17.41 10.34
N GLN A 789 -3.42 18.17 9.56
CA GLN A 789 -2.86 19.21 8.68
C GLN A 789 -2.13 20.30 9.47
N LEU A 790 -2.71 20.74 10.59
CA LEU A 790 -2.08 21.71 11.48
C LEU A 790 -0.79 21.16 12.11
N CYS A 791 -0.76 19.86 12.41
CA CYS A 791 0.43 19.18 12.91
C CYS A 791 1.56 19.14 11.88
N ASP A 792 1.24 18.91 10.60
CA ASP A 792 2.25 18.95 9.53
C ASP A 792 2.98 20.31 9.48
N GLU A 793 2.24 21.40 9.74
CA GLU A 793 2.80 22.76 9.75
C GLU A 793 3.50 23.13 11.06
N LYS A 794 2.90 22.80 12.22
CA LYS A 794 3.29 23.33 13.54
C LYS A 794 3.85 22.30 14.51
N GLY A 795 3.80 21.02 14.16
CA GLY A 795 4.29 19.91 14.97
C GLY A 795 3.67 19.90 16.37
N PRO A 796 4.47 19.93 17.45
CA PRO A 796 3.97 19.95 18.83
C PRO A 796 3.14 21.19 19.22
N LYS A 797 3.22 22.27 18.44
CA LYS A 797 2.47 23.52 18.68
C LYS A 797 1.11 23.56 17.97
N ALA A 798 0.74 22.47 17.29
CA ALA A 798 -0.55 22.29 16.65
C ALA A 798 -1.67 22.07 17.66
#